data_AF-A0AAW0N9I5-F1
#
_entry.id   AF-A0AAW0N9I5-F1
#
_cell.length_a   1.000
_cell.length_b   1.000
_cell.length_c   1.000
_cell.angle_alpha   90.00
_cell.angle_beta   90.00
_cell.angle_gamma   90.00
#
_symmetry.space_group_name_H-M   'P 1'
#
loop_
_entity.id
_entity.type
_entity.pdbx_description
1 polymer ?
#
loop_
_entity_poly.entity_id
_entity_poly.type
_entity_poly.pdbx_seq_one_letter_code
_entity_poly.pdbx_strand_id
1 'polypeptide(L)'
;MGMSAIDVLELNQQYKCESSIAFMLHCDFSCDVACPVTTCSNSPMRWEKVTNAFGGPSSDHTGLTSGNAQAPVDNEGGYFMHVSTAEGETGDSAWLETKRMNPKRKCITKCLQFYYYHSNSESNVLNVWIREFKDEQDFIGRRRLVEKISGPLTRYWQIKYVPIETSKFFQVEFEVRKGPLPSTGGISIDDINLSELQCPHGTIQINNLQEIYQNSQKQGYIKYSPNYYSTLGYAYSFGVSMEHPFIGVFIQLVSGKYDEELTWPVPDSHVTLQVVDQSPNIQSHMSYERSLTSHSERVNENGTYLWGKPEDHGTYYIDDYNQVVYYGPKIGFARFYVFEQMYQKHFLKGGSAVFNVFFEDVSPLNYINDLPCPPEGPNKYDEMDKGSCSPKTWSTAQPPLTTHNDTRTTEPDETTDDKSVFDFAPHKISSPVLIVLGAQMQEIPEIALLGEEKRIEDINKGLMVDDIKMSNVARSSILPETSLWSSPVPYVLENDLDLNAKGVILKAFDQFRLKSCIDFKPREQEEYYISVQKLDGCWSYIGRTKTNGQELSIGQNCDTIATVEHEFFHALGFYHEQSRYDRDDFVTIHLENVLKGYENNFLKVSSDESTTHGTPYDYWSVMHYNKNAFSNGNGLTITTIDPAYQDIIGQRYEVSTTDIKELNLLYNCNSTIAFLMHCSFSDGTMCEMTKCSTTSNGWSIVSQAAGQPSFDHTSLNSTMHSVGPSYFMHMSTATGQEGDSAWLETKTMVPNRECHVQCLQFYYFHSGHESDQLNIWLREFQDEHDLTGHRHLAAQITGGISIDDVNLSELECPHVTLQINEFDQLLGTTKYYYTPPQHSKEGYVYRFGAVVISDGSEAPFVQMLSGNFDDQLEWPVPSRQVVLQIVDQHPNIQLQMHKRVIFTSDLTPVANGSTLSCPEPKLMAIASPPTEQDLGPCSAR
;
A
#
# COMPACT_ATOMS: atom_id res chain seq x y z
N MET A 1 -37.56 -10.47 -0.57
CA MET A 1 -36.20 -10.30 -1.08
C MET A 1 -35.89 -8.83 -0.98
N GLY A 2 -34.64 -8.49 -0.65
CA GLY A 2 -34.14 -7.11 -0.66
C GLY A 2 -34.11 -6.51 -2.06
N MET A 3 -33.67 -5.25 -2.13
CA MET A 3 -33.36 -4.56 -3.39
C MET A 3 -32.23 -5.27 -4.14
N SER A 4 -32.20 -5.21 -5.47
CA SER A 4 -31.07 -5.70 -6.24
C SER A 4 -29.91 -4.70 -6.21
N ALA A 5 -28.71 -5.18 -6.57
CA ALA A 5 -27.53 -4.32 -6.68
C ALA A 5 -27.71 -3.18 -7.69
N ILE A 6 -28.55 -3.36 -8.72
CA ILE A 6 -28.86 -2.32 -9.72
C ILE A 6 -29.77 -1.25 -9.09
N ASP A 7 -30.86 -1.65 -8.41
CA ASP A 7 -31.76 -0.71 -7.73
C ASP A 7 -31.00 0.15 -6.71
N VAL A 8 -30.07 -0.47 -5.96
CA VAL A 8 -29.22 0.21 -4.98
C VAL A 8 -28.20 1.13 -5.65
N LEU A 9 -27.61 0.73 -6.78
CA LEU A 9 -26.66 1.54 -7.54
C LEU A 9 -27.34 2.78 -8.14
N GLU A 10 -28.47 2.62 -8.82
CA GLU A 10 -29.25 3.71 -9.40
C GLU A 10 -29.69 4.71 -8.32
N LEU A 11 -30.21 4.22 -7.19
CA LEU A 11 -30.61 5.06 -6.06
C LEU A 11 -29.43 5.82 -5.46
N ASN A 12 -28.30 5.13 -5.21
CA ASN A 12 -27.11 5.76 -4.65
C ASN A 12 -26.49 6.79 -5.60
N GLN A 13 -26.52 6.57 -6.92
CA GLN A 13 -26.10 7.55 -7.92
C GLN A 13 -27.04 8.77 -7.96
N GLN A 14 -28.36 8.53 -7.95
CA GLN A 14 -29.37 9.60 -7.97
C GLN A 14 -29.27 10.53 -6.75
N TYR A 15 -28.99 9.97 -5.57
CA TYR A 15 -28.93 10.72 -4.30
C TYR A 15 -27.50 11.03 -3.82
N LYS A 16 -26.47 10.61 -4.56
CA LYS A 16 -25.04 10.76 -4.22
C LYS A 16 -24.69 10.18 -2.83
N CYS A 17 -25.11 8.94 -2.59
CA CYS A 17 -24.92 8.27 -1.30
C CYS A 17 -23.50 7.69 -1.15
N GLU A 18 -22.61 8.44 -0.51
CA GLU A 18 -21.23 8.01 -0.19
C GLU A 18 -21.14 7.07 1.03
N SER A 19 -22.18 7.03 1.88
CA SER A 19 -22.27 6.07 3.00
C SER A 19 -23.72 5.80 3.39
N SER A 20 -23.95 4.84 4.29
CA SER A 20 -25.28 4.59 4.89
C SER A 20 -25.31 4.85 6.40
N ILE A 21 -26.53 4.99 6.94
CA ILE A 21 -26.80 5.31 8.35
C ILE A 21 -26.72 4.10 9.29
N ALA A 22 -26.76 2.88 8.77
CA ALA A 22 -26.82 1.65 9.57
C ALA A 22 -25.71 0.64 9.27
N PHE A 23 -24.89 0.82 8.24
CA PHE A 23 -23.68 0.03 8.03
C PHE A 23 -22.52 0.57 8.87
N MET A 24 -21.79 -0.33 9.54
CA MET A 24 -20.60 0.03 10.33
C MET A 24 -19.32 -0.65 9.83
N LEU A 25 -19.38 -1.95 9.54
CA LEU A 25 -18.23 -2.76 9.14
C LEU A 25 -18.67 -3.98 8.31
N HIS A 26 -17.84 -4.33 7.33
CA HIS A 26 -17.80 -5.64 6.69
C HIS A 26 -16.32 -6.07 6.59
N CYS A 27 -16.07 -7.36 6.72
CA CYS A 27 -14.77 -7.98 6.51
C CYS A 27 -14.95 -9.49 6.23
N ASP A 28 -14.64 -9.90 5.00
CA ASP A 28 -14.60 -11.29 4.49
C ASP A 28 -13.16 -11.79 4.29
N PHE A 29 -12.18 -11.04 4.80
CA PHE A 29 -10.75 -11.27 4.65
C PHE A 29 -10.26 -11.46 3.20
N SER A 30 -11.04 -11.07 2.19
CA SER A 30 -10.63 -11.11 0.78
C SER A 30 -9.44 -10.19 0.49
N CYS A 31 -9.03 -10.11 -0.78
CA CYS A 31 -7.98 -9.18 -1.21
C CYS A 31 -8.54 -7.77 -1.42
N ASP A 32 -9.73 -7.67 -2.00
CA ASP A 32 -10.30 -6.38 -2.39
C ASP A 32 -10.94 -5.64 -1.21
N VAL A 33 -11.48 -6.35 -0.22
CA VAL A 33 -12.09 -5.75 0.98
C VAL A 33 -11.02 -5.46 2.04
N ALA A 34 -10.76 -4.17 2.29
CA ALA A 34 -9.87 -3.74 3.36
C ALA A 34 -10.47 -4.05 4.74
N CYS A 35 -9.93 -5.08 5.40
CA CYS A 35 -10.33 -5.53 6.74
C CYS A 35 -9.58 -4.76 7.85
N PRO A 36 -10.25 -3.84 8.58
CA PRO A 36 -9.62 -2.96 9.56
C PRO A 36 -9.50 -3.67 10.92
N VAL A 37 -8.63 -4.67 11.01
CA VAL A 37 -8.41 -5.50 12.20
C VAL A 37 -6.93 -5.53 12.60
N THR A 38 -6.69 -5.63 13.90
CA THR A 38 -5.34 -5.78 14.48
C THR A 38 -5.29 -7.06 15.31
N THR A 39 -4.13 -7.72 15.35
CA THR A 39 -3.92 -8.94 16.14
C THR A 39 -2.95 -8.66 17.28
N CYS A 40 -3.19 -9.26 18.45
CA CYS A 40 -2.21 -9.29 19.52
C CYS A 40 -2.31 -10.58 20.35
N SER A 41 -1.22 -10.92 21.04
CA SER A 41 -1.15 -12.10 21.90
C SER A 41 -0.09 -11.92 22.99
N ASN A 42 -0.25 -12.69 24.05
CA ASN A 42 0.71 -12.89 25.14
C ASN A 42 1.45 -14.24 25.05
N SER A 43 1.23 -15.00 23.96
CA SER A 43 1.53 -16.43 23.82
C SER A 43 1.93 -16.78 22.37
N PRO A 44 2.42 -18.01 22.06
CA PRO A 44 2.60 -18.44 20.67
C PRO A 44 1.29 -18.58 19.89
N MET A 45 0.13 -18.72 20.56
CA MET A 45 -1.16 -18.65 19.89
C MET A 45 -1.38 -17.25 19.31
N ARG A 46 -1.67 -17.17 18.02
CA ARG A 46 -1.96 -15.90 17.33
C ARG A 46 -3.08 -16.08 16.31
N TRP A 47 -3.72 -14.98 15.93
CA TRP A 47 -4.66 -14.94 14.81
C TRP A 47 -3.89 -14.81 13.50
N GLU A 48 -4.10 -15.75 12.58
CA GLU A 48 -3.44 -15.84 11.28
C GLU A 48 -4.47 -15.80 10.15
N LYS A 49 -4.18 -15.08 9.07
CA LYS A 49 -4.96 -15.10 7.82
C LYS A 49 -4.55 -16.34 7.02
N VAL A 50 -5.46 -17.29 6.83
CA VAL A 50 -5.18 -18.59 6.20
C VAL A 50 -6.29 -18.99 5.21
N THR A 51 -5.98 -19.88 4.26
CA THR A 51 -6.96 -20.43 3.29
C THR A 51 -7.52 -21.79 3.70
N ASN A 52 -6.88 -22.46 4.66
CA ASN A 52 -7.29 -23.74 5.24
C ASN A 52 -6.65 -23.92 6.62
N ALA A 53 -7.23 -24.78 7.46
CA ALA A 53 -6.70 -25.06 8.80
C ALA A 53 -6.74 -26.57 9.14
N PHE A 54 -5.76 -27.02 9.92
CA PHE A 54 -5.67 -28.42 10.34
C PHE A 54 -6.82 -28.79 11.29
N GLY A 55 -7.50 -29.91 11.01
CA GLY A 55 -8.75 -30.29 11.67
C GLY A 55 -9.99 -29.55 11.14
N GLY A 56 -9.82 -28.64 10.17
CA GLY A 56 -10.87 -27.84 9.54
C GLY A 56 -10.88 -26.37 9.99
N PRO A 57 -11.48 -25.48 9.18
CA PRO A 57 -12.12 -25.76 7.90
C PRO A 57 -11.11 -25.87 6.74
N SER A 58 -11.54 -26.52 5.65
CA SER A 58 -10.72 -26.74 4.43
C SER A 58 -10.74 -25.57 3.44
N SER A 59 -11.60 -24.58 3.71
CA SER A 59 -11.77 -23.33 2.97
C SER A 59 -12.33 -22.28 3.94
N ASP A 60 -12.32 -21.03 3.49
CA ASP A 60 -13.17 -19.96 3.97
C ASP A 60 -14.68 -20.29 3.91
N HIS A 61 -15.49 -19.39 4.48
CA HIS A 61 -16.94 -19.35 4.32
C HIS A 61 -17.35 -18.50 3.12
N THR A 62 -16.61 -17.43 2.82
CA THR A 62 -16.92 -16.42 1.79
C THR A 62 -17.23 -17.04 0.42
N GLY A 63 -16.37 -17.92 -0.10
CA GLY A 63 -16.45 -18.59 -1.41
C GLY A 63 -17.24 -19.90 -1.45
N LEU A 64 -17.90 -20.32 -0.37
CA LEU A 64 -18.67 -21.57 -0.36
C LEU A 64 -19.85 -21.55 -1.35
N THR A 65 -19.94 -22.60 -2.17
CA THR A 65 -20.93 -22.73 -3.26
C THR A 65 -22.32 -23.17 -2.78
N SER A 66 -23.32 -23.03 -3.66
CA SER A 66 -24.74 -23.28 -3.37
C SER A 66 -25.19 -24.72 -3.67
N GLY A 67 -24.89 -25.64 -2.75
CA GLY A 67 -25.42 -27.01 -2.72
C GLY A 67 -24.35 -28.10 -2.87
N ASN A 68 -24.77 -29.34 -3.13
CA ASN A 68 -23.87 -30.50 -3.30
C ASN A 68 -23.14 -30.51 -4.67
N ALA A 69 -22.67 -29.37 -5.15
CA ALA A 69 -21.58 -29.37 -6.12
C ALA A 69 -20.34 -29.94 -5.42
N GLN A 70 -19.60 -30.84 -6.08
CA GLN A 70 -18.21 -31.04 -5.70
C GLN A 70 -17.52 -29.67 -5.78
N ALA A 71 -16.78 -29.29 -4.74
CA ALA A 71 -15.84 -28.19 -4.89
C ALA A 71 -14.91 -28.50 -6.09
N PRO A 72 -14.59 -27.51 -6.95
CA PRO A 72 -13.50 -27.65 -7.89
C PRO A 72 -12.26 -28.20 -7.17
N VAL A 73 -11.53 -29.10 -7.80
CA VAL A 73 -10.32 -29.69 -7.20
C VAL A 73 -9.22 -28.62 -7.09
N ASP A 74 -9.35 -27.56 -7.88
CA ASP A 74 -8.59 -26.32 -7.87
C ASP A 74 -9.11 -25.42 -6.74
N ASN A 75 -8.57 -25.62 -5.54
CA ASN A 75 -9.00 -24.96 -4.31
C ASN A 75 -8.41 -23.53 -4.24
N GLU A 76 -8.94 -22.63 -5.08
CA GLU A 76 -8.56 -21.21 -5.14
C GLU A 76 -8.98 -20.52 -3.84
N GLY A 77 -8.02 -20.40 -2.92
CA GLY A 77 -8.30 -20.16 -1.52
C GLY A 77 -8.73 -18.73 -1.22
N GLY A 78 -10.02 -18.54 -0.96
CA GLY A 78 -10.48 -17.45 -0.09
C GLY A 78 -9.86 -17.59 1.31
N TYR A 79 -9.90 -16.52 2.09
CA TYR A 79 -9.17 -16.41 3.35
C TYR A 79 -10.11 -16.27 4.53
N PHE A 80 -9.69 -16.78 5.68
CA PHE A 80 -10.34 -16.57 6.97
C PHE A 80 -9.30 -16.34 8.06
N MET A 81 -9.73 -15.83 9.23
CA MET A 81 -8.85 -15.70 10.38
C MET A 81 -8.93 -16.94 11.27
N HIS A 82 -7.78 -17.50 11.66
CA HIS A 82 -7.67 -18.71 12.45
C HIS A 82 -6.74 -18.53 13.66
N VAL A 83 -7.04 -19.19 14.78
CA VAL A 83 -6.12 -19.40 15.91
C VAL A 83 -5.90 -20.89 16.10
N SER A 84 -4.71 -21.38 15.75
CA SER A 84 -4.28 -22.71 16.18
C SER A 84 -4.08 -22.70 17.70
N THR A 85 -4.63 -23.71 18.38
CA THR A 85 -4.47 -23.89 19.83
C THR A 85 -3.66 -25.14 20.18
N ALA A 86 -2.97 -25.74 19.21
CA ALA A 86 -2.11 -26.88 19.46
C ALA A 86 -0.95 -26.53 20.41
N GLU A 87 -0.24 -25.43 20.12
CA GLU A 87 1.06 -25.10 20.75
C GLU A 87 0.99 -24.26 22.03
N GLY A 88 -0.14 -23.60 22.33
CA GLY A 88 -0.28 -22.78 23.54
C GLY A 88 -0.39 -23.58 24.84
N GLU A 89 -0.26 -22.91 25.99
CA GLU A 89 -0.54 -23.44 27.32
C GLU A 89 -2.00 -23.15 27.77
N THR A 90 -2.44 -23.76 28.87
CA THR A 90 -3.79 -23.54 29.41
C THR A 90 -3.91 -22.15 30.03
N GLY A 91 -4.78 -21.32 29.47
CA GLY A 91 -4.96 -19.92 29.83
C GLY A 91 -4.44 -18.93 28.78
N ASP A 92 -3.65 -19.39 27.79
CA ASP A 92 -3.16 -18.56 26.69
C ASP A 92 -4.31 -17.96 25.87
N SER A 93 -4.10 -16.73 25.38
CA SER A 93 -5.13 -15.93 24.71
C SER A 93 -4.61 -15.23 23.46
N ALA A 94 -5.29 -15.44 22.32
CA ALA A 94 -5.05 -14.70 21.09
C ALA A 94 -6.22 -13.75 20.80
N TRP A 95 -5.92 -12.48 20.52
CA TRP A 95 -6.88 -11.38 20.39
C TRP A 95 -6.87 -10.80 18.96
N LEU A 96 -8.07 -10.56 18.42
CA LEU A 96 -8.31 -9.84 17.17
C LEU A 96 -9.25 -8.67 17.48
N GLU A 97 -8.75 -7.44 17.35
CA GLU A 97 -9.52 -6.22 17.63
C GLU A 97 -9.89 -5.51 16.32
N THR A 98 -11.14 -5.07 16.16
CA THR A 98 -11.54 -4.21 15.03
C THR A 98 -10.96 -2.80 15.18
N LYS A 99 -11.12 -1.93 14.17
CA LYS A 99 -11.03 -0.47 14.40
C LYS A 99 -12.08 0.01 15.41
N ARG A 100 -11.85 1.19 16.00
CA ARG A 100 -12.86 1.91 16.79
C ARG A 100 -13.99 2.38 15.88
N MET A 101 -15.21 2.37 16.39
CA MET A 101 -16.43 2.62 15.62
C MET A 101 -17.36 3.58 16.37
N ASN A 102 -18.00 4.49 15.63
CA ASN A 102 -18.84 5.56 16.17
C ASN A 102 -20.32 5.33 15.82
N PRO A 103 -21.23 5.14 16.80
CA PRO A 103 -22.67 5.02 16.57
C PRO A 103 -23.31 6.26 15.91
N LYS A 104 -23.89 6.09 14.72
CA LYS A 104 -24.65 7.12 13.99
C LYS A 104 -26.12 7.18 14.44
N ARG A 105 -26.73 6.05 14.84
CA ARG A 105 -28.14 6.00 15.27
C ARG A 105 -28.26 6.23 16.79
N LYS A 106 -29.32 6.97 17.16
CA LYS A 106 -29.75 7.18 18.56
C LYS A 106 -30.06 5.87 19.31
N CYS A 107 -30.46 4.82 18.61
CA CYS A 107 -30.73 3.52 19.23
C CYS A 107 -29.40 2.83 19.59
N ILE A 108 -29.27 2.43 20.85
CA ILE A 108 -28.10 1.75 21.39
C ILE A 108 -27.83 0.38 20.75
N THR A 109 -28.89 -0.29 20.28
CA THR A 109 -28.82 -1.63 19.71
C THR A 109 -28.11 -1.65 18.36
N LYS A 110 -27.06 -2.47 18.27
CA LYS A 110 -26.33 -2.87 17.06
C LYS A 110 -26.39 -4.39 16.97
N CYS A 111 -26.17 -4.93 15.77
CA CYS A 111 -26.00 -6.36 15.56
C CYS A 111 -24.66 -6.65 14.89
N LEU A 112 -23.84 -7.44 15.59
CA LEU A 112 -22.68 -8.12 15.04
C LEU A 112 -23.13 -9.49 14.53
N GLN A 113 -22.82 -9.82 13.28
CA GLN A 113 -22.90 -11.17 12.74
C GLN A 113 -21.53 -11.62 12.23
N PHE A 114 -21.21 -12.89 12.38
CA PHE A 114 -20.02 -13.53 11.81
C PHE A 114 -20.26 -15.04 11.71
N TYR A 115 -19.46 -15.71 10.90
CA TYR A 115 -19.39 -17.16 10.88
C TYR A 115 -18.18 -17.64 11.68
N TYR A 116 -18.30 -18.77 12.36
CA TYR A 116 -17.18 -19.39 13.07
C TYR A 116 -17.07 -20.89 12.77
N TYR A 117 -15.85 -21.42 12.86
CA TYR A 117 -15.57 -22.85 12.78
C TYR A 117 -14.75 -23.28 14.00
N HIS A 118 -15.17 -24.37 14.63
CA HIS A 118 -14.57 -24.93 15.82
C HIS A 118 -13.96 -26.30 15.49
N SER A 119 -12.68 -26.32 15.13
CA SER A 119 -11.86 -27.55 14.99
C SER A 119 -11.12 -27.89 16.29
N ASN A 120 -11.65 -27.41 17.42
CA ASN A 120 -10.99 -27.37 18.71
C ASN A 120 -11.50 -28.41 19.72
N SER A 121 -10.74 -28.57 20.80
CA SER A 121 -11.18 -29.26 22.01
C SER A 121 -12.28 -28.48 22.73
N GLU A 122 -13.26 -29.20 23.31
CA GLU A 122 -14.49 -28.60 23.87
C GLU A 122 -14.24 -27.66 25.07
N SER A 123 -13.03 -27.67 25.64
CA SER A 123 -12.65 -26.78 26.74
C SER A 123 -12.23 -25.38 26.30
N ASN A 124 -12.08 -25.14 25.00
CA ASN A 124 -11.55 -23.89 24.47
C ASN A 124 -12.70 -22.94 24.14
N VAL A 125 -12.47 -21.64 24.32
CA VAL A 125 -13.53 -20.61 24.22
C VAL A 125 -13.16 -19.55 23.19
N LEU A 126 -14.16 -19.10 22.43
CA LEU A 126 -14.16 -17.82 21.72
C LEU A 126 -15.03 -16.84 22.51
N ASN A 127 -14.40 -15.90 23.19
CA ASN A 127 -15.06 -14.79 23.87
C ASN A 127 -15.20 -13.62 22.87
N VAL A 128 -16.36 -12.95 22.87
CA VAL A 128 -16.54 -11.67 22.17
C VAL A 128 -16.70 -10.57 23.23
N TRP A 129 -15.78 -9.62 23.21
CA TRP A 129 -15.74 -8.47 24.10
C TRP A 129 -16.16 -7.21 23.35
N ILE A 130 -16.80 -6.29 24.09
CA ILE A 130 -17.02 -4.91 23.64
C ILE A 130 -16.23 -3.98 24.55
N ARG A 131 -15.36 -3.17 23.95
CA ARG A 131 -14.56 -2.16 24.63
C ARG A 131 -15.14 -0.79 24.32
N GLU A 132 -15.76 -0.17 25.31
CA GLU A 132 -16.38 1.15 25.21
C GLU A 132 -15.41 2.24 25.67
N PHE A 133 -15.29 3.31 24.88
CA PHE A 133 -14.51 4.50 25.21
C PHE A 133 -15.44 5.62 25.62
N LYS A 134 -15.04 6.47 26.57
CA LYS A 134 -15.86 7.63 26.99
C LYS A 134 -15.95 8.71 25.91
N ASP A 135 -14.84 8.90 25.21
CA ASP A 135 -14.54 9.96 24.27
C ASP A 135 -13.30 9.52 23.45
N GLU A 136 -12.87 10.33 22.50
CA GLU A 136 -11.73 10.03 21.60
C GLU A 136 -10.38 9.96 22.33
N GLN A 137 -10.27 10.56 23.53
CA GLN A 137 -9.05 10.67 24.32
C GLN A 137 -8.91 9.53 25.36
N ASP A 138 -9.96 8.73 25.55
CA ASP A 138 -9.93 7.49 26.32
C ASP A 138 -9.26 6.37 25.51
N PHE A 139 -7.94 6.26 25.59
CA PHE A 139 -7.19 5.19 24.92
C PHE A 139 -7.29 3.81 25.63
N ILE A 140 -7.85 3.77 26.84
CA ILE A 140 -7.93 2.55 27.65
C ILE A 140 -9.26 1.85 27.41
N GLY A 141 -10.36 2.59 27.55
CA GLY A 141 -11.73 2.08 27.46
C GLY A 141 -12.13 1.15 28.60
N ARG A 142 -13.36 0.64 28.54
CA ARG A 142 -13.92 -0.36 29.45
C ARG A 142 -14.40 -1.57 28.66
N ARG A 143 -13.76 -2.71 28.87
CA ARG A 143 -14.18 -4.02 28.33
C ARG A 143 -15.38 -4.58 29.11
N ARG A 144 -16.29 -5.24 28.40
CA ARG A 144 -17.30 -6.17 28.93
C ARG A 144 -17.43 -7.39 28.01
N LEU A 145 -17.63 -8.56 28.59
CA LEU A 145 -17.97 -9.76 27.82
C LEU A 145 -19.42 -9.66 27.33
N VAL A 146 -19.67 -9.86 26.03
CA VAL A 146 -21.05 -9.87 25.49
C VAL A 146 -21.49 -11.25 25.02
N GLU A 147 -20.55 -12.11 24.61
CA GLU A 147 -20.84 -13.45 24.14
C GLU A 147 -19.68 -14.41 24.44
N LYS A 148 -19.99 -15.68 24.67
CA LYS A 148 -19.01 -16.72 24.98
C LYS A 148 -19.38 -18.02 24.29
N ILE A 149 -18.57 -18.41 23.32
CA ILE A 149 -18.79 -19.57 22.45
C ILE A 149 -17.86 -20.69 22.89
N SER A 150 -18.44 -21.84 23.21
CA SER A 150 -17.76 -23.08 23.61
C SER A 150 -18.65 -24.28 23.36
N GLY A 151 -18.09 -25.44 23.04
CA GLY A 151 -18.87 -26.66 22.81
C GLY A 151 -18.14 -27.66 21.91
N PRO A 152 -18.89 -28.61 21.31
CA PRO A 152 -18.31 -29.65 20.46
C PRO A 152 -17.68 -29.11 19.17
N LEU A 153 -16.94 -29.98 18.49
CA LEU A 153 -16.42 -29.76 17.13
C LEU A 153 -17.56 -29.45 16.14
N THR A 154 -17.46 -28.35 15.40
CA THR A 154 -18.41 -28.01 14.32
C THR A 154 -17.93 -28.62 13.01
N ARG A 155 -18.83 -29.25 12.24
CA ARG A 155 -18.49 -29.77 10.89
C ARG A 155 -18.71 -28.77 9.76
N TYR A 156 -19.52 -27.74 10.02
CA TYR A 156 -19.91 -26.68 9.08
C TYR A 156 -19.64 -25.35 9.78
N TRP A 157 -19.28 -24.32 9.02
CA TRP A 157 -19.31 -22.95 9.51
C TRP A 157 -20.67 -22.63 10.16
N GLN A 158 -20.64 -22.04 11.35
CA GLN A 158 -21.83 -21.72 12.13
C GLN A 158 -22.02 -20.21 12.18
N ILE A 159 -23.20 -19.72 11.80
CA ILE A 159 -23.52 -18.30 11.96
C ILE A 159 -23.71 -17.96 13.45
N LYS A 160 -23.22 -16.80 13.87
CA LYS A 160 -23.48 -16.22 15.18
C LYS A 160 -23.99 -14.79 15.03
N TYR A 161 -25.08 -14.50 15.74
CA TYR A 161 -25.58 -13.14 15.98
C TYR A 161 -25.26 -12.74 17.42
N VAL A 162 -24.75 -11.52 17.62
CA VAL A 162 -24.41 -10.95 18.92
C VAL A 162 -25.02 -9.54 19.02
N PRO A 163 -26.05 -9.32 19.86
CA PRO A 163 -26.60 -7.99 20.09
C PRO A 163 -25.61 -7.17 20.93
N ILE A 164 -25.38 -5.93 20.52
CA ILE A 164 -24.48 -4.99 21.19
C ILE A 164 -25.28 -3.73 21.54
N GLU A 165 -25.32 -3.37 22.81
CA GLU A 165 -26.07 -2.21 23.29
C GLU A 165 -25.10 -1.11 23.73
N THR A 166 -24.85 -0.09 22.89
CA THR A 166 -24.02 1.07 23.25
C THR A 166 -24.35 2.31 22.42
N SER A 167 -24.29 3.48 23.06
CA SER A 167 -24.32 4.81 22.44
C SER A 167 -22.95 5.48 22.32
N LYS A 168 -21.88 4.81 22.78
CA LYS A 168 -20.51 5.35 22.83
C LYS A 168 -19.66 4.82 21.68
N PHE A 169 -18.53 5.47 21.43
CA PHE A 169 -17.44 4.87 20.67
C PHE A 169 -17.08 3.48 21.24
N PHE A 170 -16.94 2.49 20.37
CA PHE A 170 -16.61 1.13 20.80
C PHE A 170 -15.77 0.36 19.79
N GLN A 171 -15.22 -0.75 20.25
CA GLN A 171 -14.42 -1.71 19.48
C GLN A 171 -14.92 -3.11 19.80
N VAL A 172 -14.93 -4.00 18.80
CA VAL A 172 -15.21 -5.43 18.99
C VAL A 172 -13.86 -6.15 19.10
N GLU A 173 -13.71 -6.99 20.12
CA GLU A 173 -12.48 -7.76 20.33
C GLU A 173 -12.84 -9.25 20.46
N PHE A 174 -12.30 -10.07 19.57
CA PHE A 174 -12.47 -11.52 19.55
C PHE A 174 -11.27 -12.18 20.23
N GLU A 175 -11.50 -12.91 21.32
CA GLU A 175 -10.46 -13.61 22.07
C GLU A 175 -10.67 -15.12 21.97
N VAL A 176 -9.69 -15.85 21.44
CA VAL A 176 -9.59 -17.31 21.58
C VAL A 176 -8.71 -17.61 22.79
N ARG A 177 -9.29 -18.26 23.83
CA ARG A 177 -8.57 -18.66 25.05
C ARG A 177 -8.51 -20.19 25.17
N LYS A 178 -7.31 -20.74 25.40
CA LYS A 178 -7.07 -22.20 25.50
C LYS A 178 -7.44 -22.74 26.88
N GLY A 179 -8.17 -23.85 26.89
CA GLY A 179 -8.59 -24.57 28.09
C GLY A 179 -7.62 -25.66 28.56
N PRO A 180 -8.02 -26.45 29.58
CA PRO A 180 -7.20 -27.51 30.18
C PRO A 180 -7.04 -28.81 29.35
N LEU A 181 -7.77 -28.99 28.25
CA LEU A 181 -7.70 -30.22 27.46
C LEU A 181 -6.74 -30.07 26.26
N PRO A 182 -6.04 -31.15 25.84
CA PRO A 182 -5.28 -31.16 24.59
C PRO A 182 -6.16 -30.81 23.39
N SER A 183 -5.55 -30.16 22.39
CA SER A 183 -6.16 -29.86 21.10
C SER A 183 -5.11 -30.03 19.99
N THR A 184 -5.57 -30.38 18.79
CA THR A 184 -4.75 -30.43 17.57
C THR A 184 -5.19 -29.40 16.53
N GLY A 185 -6.22 -28.60 16.82
CA GLY A 185 -6.81 -27.63 15.90
C GLY A 185 -7.09 -26.29 16.59
N GLY A 186 -8.12 -25.58 16.13
CA GLY A 186 -8.27 -24.17 16.46
C GLY A 186 -9.69 -23.63 16.35
N ILE A 187 -9.79 -22.31 16.36
CA ILE A 187 -11.03 -21.59 16.09
C ILE A 187 -10.80 -20.67 14.90
N SER A 188 -11.71 -20.70 13.93
CA SER A 188 -11.73 -19.78 12.79
C SER A 188 -12.94 -18.84 12.87
N ILE A 189 -12.81 -17.62 12.34
CA ILE A 189 -13.95 -16.72 12.06
C ILE A 189 -13.84 -16.09 10.67
N ASP A 190 -15.00 -15.78 10.09
CA ASP A 190 -15.14 -15.27 8.72
C ASP A 190 -16.46 -14.48 8.52
N ASP A 191 -16.61 -13.79 7.38
CA ASP A 191 -17.80 -13.02 6.95
C ASP A 191 -18.32 -12.07 8.06
N ILE A 192 -17.41 -11.35 8.72
CA ILE A 192 -17.71 -10.44 9.84
C ILE A 192 -18.46 -9.21 9.32
N ASN A 193 -19.64 -8.94 9.87
CA ASN A 193 -20.46 -7.77 9.55
C ASN A 193 -21.02 -7.13 10.82
N LEU A 194 -20.95 -5.80 10.90
CA LEU A 194 -21.53 -5.02 11.98
C LEU A 194 -22.47 -3.96 11.41
N SER A 195 -23.67 -3.88 11.99
CA SER A 195 -24.70 -2.92 11.60
C SER A 195 -25.43 -2.33 12.80
N GLU A 196 -25.96 -1.13 12.64
CA GLU A 196 -26.85 -0.46 13.62
C GLU A 196 -28.30 -0.96 13.49
N LEU A 197 -28.47 -2.26 13.27
CA LEU A 197 -29.74 -2.97 13.19
C LEU A 197 -29.93 -3.86 14.42
N GLN A 198 -31.15 -4.33 14.63
CA GLN A 198 -31.47 -5.29 15.69
C GLN A 198 -31.11 -6.71 15.23
N CYS A 199 -30.52 -7.52 16.10
CA CYS A 199 -30.29 -8.93 15.80
C CYS A 199 -31.62 -9.71 15.75
N PRO A 200 -31.68 -10.83 15.00
CA PRO A 200 -32.79 -11.76 15.10
C PRO A 200 -32.95 -12.27 16.55
N HIS A 201 -34.19 -12.38 17.00
CA HIS A 201 -34.53 -12.82 18.35
C HIS A 201 -34.42 -14.35 18.49
N GLY A 202 -34.48 -15.08 17.38
CA GLY A 202 -34.15 -16.50 17.29
C GLY A 202 -33.65 -16.88 15.91
N THR A 203 -32.76 -17.86 15.85
CA THR A 203 -32.16 -18.38 14.62
C THR A 203 -32.20 -19.92 14.59
N ILE A 204 -32.33 -20.51 13.40
CA ILE A 204 -32.09 -21.92 13.11
C ILE A 204 -31.18 -21.99 11.89
N GLN A 205 -30.01 -22.61 12.02
CA GLN A 205 -29.22 -23.09 10.89
C GLN A 205 -29.57 -24.56 10.61
N ILE A 206 -29.79 -24.91 9.34
CA ILE A 206 -30.07 -26.28 8.89
C ILE A 206 -29.01 -26.69 7.87
N ASN A 207 -28.08 -27.56 8.30
CA ASN A 207 -27.04 -28.13 7.46
C ASN A 207 -27.57 -29.34 6.67
N ASN A 208 -26.94 -29.69 5.53
CA ASN A 208 -27.41 -30.72 4.60
C ASN A 208 -28.88 -30.54 4.12
N LEU A 209 -29.32 -29.29 3.91
CA LEU A 209 -30.72 -28.99 3.57
C LEU A 209 -31.22 -29.75 2.33
N GLN A 210 -30.35 -29.94 1.33
CA GLN A 210 -30.65 -30.64 0.08
C GLN A 210 -30.99 -32.13 0.31
N GLU A 211 -30.22 -32.84 1.13
CA GLU A 211 -30.46 -34.24 1.49
C GLU A 211 -31.73 -34.38 2.36
N ILE A 212 -31.91 -33.46 3.31
CA ILE A 212 -33.10 -33.39 4.17
C ILE A 212 -34.36 -33.20 3.33
N TYR A 213 -34.35 -32.27 2.38
CA TYR A 213 -35.49 -32.00 1.49
C TYR A 213 -35.81 -33.20 0.58
N GLN A 214 -34.80 -33.83 -0.03
CA GLN A 214 -34.99 -35.04 -0.85
C GLN A 214 -35.61 -36.20 -0.04
N ASN A 215 -35.19 -36.39 1.21
CA ASN A 215 -35.75 -37.42 2.08
C ASN A 215 -37.14 -37.05 2.63
N SER A 216 -37.40 -35.76 2.87
CA SER A 216 -38.70 -35.27 3.37
C SER A 216 -39.88 -35.61 2.46
N GLN A 217 -39.66 -35.78 1.15
CA GLN A 217 -40.69 -36.24 0.20
C GLN A 217 -41.32 -37.60 0.57
N LYS A 218 -40.67 -38.39 1.43
CA LYS A 218 -41.12 -39.74 1.83
C LYS A 218 -41.80 -39.81 3.19
N GLN A 219 -41.47 -38.90 4.12
CA GLN A 219 -41.93 -38.96 5.52
C GLN A 219 -42.27 -37.59 6.15
N GLY A 220 -42.12 -36.49 5.40
CA GLY A 220 -42.13 -35.13 5.95
C GLY A 220 -40.85 -34.81 6.72
N TYR A 221 -40.60 -33.52 6.96
CA TYR A 221 -39.56 -33.06 7.88
C TYR A 221 -39.96 -31.73 8.50
N ILE A 222 -39.73 -31.59 9.81
CA ILE A 222 -39.89 -30.33 10.55
C ILE A 222 -38.73 -30.18 11.53
N LYS A 223 -37.98 -29.09 11.44
CA LYS A 223 -36.99 -28.69 12.45
C LYS A 223 -37.58 -27.58 13.31
N TYR A 224 -37.46 -27.72 14.64
CA TYR A 224 -37.82 -26.68 15.61
C TYR A 224 -36.57 -26.03 16.20
N SER A 225 -36.71 -24.78 16.65
CA SER A 225 -35.72 -24.08 17.48
C SER A 225 -35.82 -24.50 18.95
N PRO A 226 -34.80 -24.18 19.77
CA PRO A 226 -34.98 -24.03 21.21
C PRO A 226 -36.13 -23.06 21.54
N ASN A 227 -36.62 -23.12 22.78
CA ASN A 227 -37.58 -22.14 23.28
C ASN A 227 -36.85 -20.81 23.57
N TYR A 228 -37.33 -19.72 22.96
CA TYR A 228 -36.89 -18.35 23.17
C TYR A 228 -37.93 -17.56 23.98
N TYR A 229 -37.56 -16.36 24.41
CA TYR A 229 -38.46 -15.37 25.00
C TYR A 229 -38.42 -14.09 24.15
N SER A 230 -39.56 -13.46 23.89
CA SER A 230 -39.61 -12.14 23.25
C SER A 230 -39.22 -11.04 24.25
N THR A 231 -39.01 -9.81 23.77
CA THR A 231 -38.72 -8.63 24.61
C THR A 231 -39.84 -8.33 25.61
N LEU A 232 -41.08 -8.70 25.29
CA LEU A 232 -42.24 -8.62 26.18
C LEU A 232 -42.39 -9.82 27.14
N GLY A 233 -41.52 -10.83 27.06
CA GLY A 233 -41.52 -11.98 27.96
C GLY A 233 -42.39 -13.19 27.52
N TYR A 234 -43.04 -13.14 26.36
CA TYR A 234 -43.76 -14.31 25.82
C TYR A 234 -42.76 -15.39 25.38
N ALA A 235 -42.94 -16.63 25.86
CA ALA A 235 -42.14 -17.76 25.39
C ALA A 235 -42.64 -18.28 24.03
N TYR A 236 -41.71 -18.62 23.15
CA TYR A 236 -42.02 -19.14 21.81
C TYR A 236 -40.95 -20.10 21.30
N SER A 237 -41.32 -20.94 20.34
CA SER A 237 -40.41 -21.72 19.49
C SER A 237 -40.82 -21.47 18.04
N PHE A 238 -39.89 -21.51 17.09
CA PHE A 238 -40.21 -21.43 15.67
C PHE A 238 -39.67 -22.65 14.94
N GLY A 239 -40.20 -22.93 13.76
CA GLY A 239 -39.86 -24.13 13.01
C GLY A 239 -39.98 -23.98 11.51
N VAL A 240 -39.25 -24.84 10.83
CA VAL A 240 -39.14 -24.93 9.37
C VAL A 240 -39.65 -26.30 8.94
N SER A 241 -40.71 -26.34 8.13
CA SER A 241 -41.25 -27.55 7.51
C SER A 241 -40.79 -27.69 6.05
N MET A 242 -40.63 -28.93 5.60
CA MET A 242 -40.37 -29.24 4.19
C MET A 242 -41.65 -29.82 3.57
N GLU A 243 -42.28 -29.04 2.68
CA GLU A 243 -43.61 -29.29 2.12
C GLU A 243 -43.56 -29.16 0.59
N HIS A 244 -42.91 -30.13 -0.05
CA HIS A 244 -42.55 -30.14 -1.48
C HIS A 244 -43.66 -29.59 -2.41
N PRO A 245 -43.38 -28.60 -3.28
CA PRO A 245 -42.07 -28.01 -3.61
C PRO A 245 -41.63 -26.82 -2.72
N PHE A 246 -42.29 -26.60 -1.58
CA PHE A 246 -42.10 -25.43 -0.73
C PHE A 246 -41.32 -25.73 0.55
N ILE A 247 -40.74 -24.67 1.11
CA ILE A 247 -40.35 -24.58 2.51
C ILE A 247 -41.46 -23.82 3.24
N GLY A 248 -41.93 -24.38 4.36
CA GLY A 248 -42.83 -23.70 5.28
C GLY A 248 -42.07 -23.16 6.50
N VAL A 249 -42.48 -22.02 7.02
CA VAL A 249 -41.89 -21.44 8.26
C VAL A 249 -43.02 -20.93 9.15
N PHE A 250 -42.96 -21.26 10.45
CA PHE A 250 -43.99 -20.93 11.44
C PHE A 250 -43.40 -20.66 12.82
N ILE A 251 -44.12 -19.90 13.63
CA ILE A 251 -43.91 -19.73 15.08
C ILE A 251 -45.00 -20.48 15.86
N GLN A 252 -44.69 -20.87 17.09
CA GLN A 252 -45.63 -21.36 18.10
C GLN A 252 -45.31 -20.67 19.44
N LEU A 253 -46.34 -20.16 20.10
CA LEU A 253 -46.24 -19.77 21.52
C LEU A 253 -46.04 -21.03 22.37
N VAL A 254 -45.27 -20.92 23.44
CA VAL A 254 -44.94 -22.01 24.36
C VAL A 254 -45.25 -21.57 25.78
N SER A 255 -45.73 -22.46 26.66
CA SER A 255 -45.97 -22.12 28.06
C SER A 255 -44.69 -21.64 28.74
N GLY A 256 -44.64 -20.36 29.09
CA GLY A 256 -43.48 -19.66 29.62
C GLY A 256 -43.54 -19.40 31.12
N LYS A 257 -42.39 -19.04 31.69
CA LYS A 257 -42.27 -18.69 33.12
C LYS A 257 -43.15 -17.48 33.54
N TYR A 258 -43.46 -16.60 32.59
CA TYR A 258 -44.09 -15.30 32.85
C TYR A 258 -45.58 -15.27 32.51
N ASP A 259 -46.17 -16.38 32.03
CA ASP A 259 -47.48 -16.38 31.36
C ASP A 259 -48.66 -15.89 32.22
N GLU A 260 -48.56 -15.90 33.55
CA GLU A 260 -49.55 -15.33 34.49
C GLU A 260 -49.47 -13.80 34.63
N GLU A 261 -48.33 -13.19 34.25
CA GLU A 261 -48.06 -11.75 34.32
C GLU A 261 -48.31 -11.05 32.97
N LEU A 262 -48.61 -11.81 31.91
CA LEU A 262 -48.71 -11.34 30.53
C LEU A 262 -50.15 -11.18 30.03
N THR A 263 -50.32 -10.37 28.97
CA THR A 263 -51.62 -10.09 28.36
C THR A 263 -51.96 -11.12 27.28
N TRP A 264 -53.10 -11.80 27.43
CA TRP A 264 -53.57 -12.81 26.48
C TRP A 264 -54.95 -12.47 25.90
N PRO A 265 -55.20 -12.70 24.59
CA PRO A 265 -54.25 -13.10 23.55
C PRO A 265 -53.20 -12.00 23.26
N VAL A 266 -52.02 -12.37 22.77
CA VAL A 266 -50.87 -11.45 22.59
C VAL A 266 -51.28 -10.20 21.79
N PRO A 267 -51.23 -8.99 22.36
CA PRO A 267 -51.62 -7.76 21.67
C PRO A 267 -50.52 -7.26 20.72
N ASP A 268 -50.95 -6.76 19.56
CA ASP A 268 -50.23 -5.85 18.65
C ASP A 268 -48.70 -6.04 18.52
N SER A 269 -48.27 -7.30 18.43
CA SER A 269 -46.87 -7.69 18.30
C SER A 269 -46.57 -8.13 16.88
N HIS A 270 -45.47 -7.65 16.30
CA HIS A 270 -45.06 -7.97 14.94
C HIS A 270 -44.05 -9.12 14.95
N VAL A 271 -44.33 -10.18 14.18
CA VAL A 271 -43.42 -11.32 14.00
C VAL A 271 -42.97 -11.38 12.55
N THR A 272 -41.67 -11.21 12.31
CA THR A 272 -41.05 -11.34 10.99
C THR A 272 -40.32 -12.68 10.89
N LEU A 273 -40.66 -13.49 9.90
CA LEU A 273 -40.00 -14.74 9.55
C LEU A 273 -39.12 -14.51 8.32
N GLN A 274 -37.86 -14.92 8.35
CA GLN A 274 -36.86 -14.62 7.32
C GLN A 274 -36.01 -15.86 6.98
N VAL A 275 -35.67 -16.03 5.70
CA VAL A 275 -34.56 -16.89 5.23
C VAL A 275 -33.45 -15.97 4.70
N VAL A 276 -32.22 -16.24 5.13
CA VAL A 276 -31.07 -15.34 4.93
C VAL A 276 -30.35 -15.64 3.62
N ASP A 277 -30.07 -14.61 2.84
CA ASP A 277 -29.10 -14.67 1.74
C ASP A 277 -27.69 -14.56 2.35
N GLN A 278 -26.95 -15.67 2.42
CA GLN A 278 -25.66 -15.79 3.12
C GLN A 278 -24.48 -15.16 2.34
N SER A 279 -24.75 -14.08 1.62
CA SER A 279 -23.75 -13.30 0.88
C SER A 279 -22.74 -12.66 1.86
N PRO A 280 -21.44 -12.54 1.51
CA PRO A 280 -20.40 -12.03 2.40
C PRO A 280 -20.72 -10.68 3.05
N ASN A 281 -21.03 -9.67 2.23
CA ASN A 281 -21.38 -8.34 2.71
C ASN A 281 -22.89 -8.22 2.98
N ILE A 282 -23.26 -7.78 4.19
CA ILE A 282 -24.65 -7.52 4.62
C ILE A 282 -25.39 -6.55 3.70
N GLN A 283 -24.68 -5.59 3.06
CA GLN A 283 -25.27 -4.66 2.10
C GLN A 283 -25.72 -5.33 0.79
N SER A 284 -25.27 -6.57 0.53
CA SER A 284 -25.63 -7.38 -0.64
C SER A 284 -26.73 -8.42 -0.35
N HIS A 285 -27.21 -8.52 0.89
CA HIS A 285 -28.21 -9.52 1.31
C HIS A 285 -29.57 -9.28 0.64
N MET A 286 -29.98 -10.14 -0.29
CA MET A 286 -31.33 -10.12 -0.88
C MET A 286 -32.35 -10.95 -0.09
N SER A 287 -32.13 -11.15 1.22
CA SER A 287 -32.90 -11.99 2.15
C SER A 287 -34.42 -11.95 1.95
N TYR A 288 -35.08 -13.11 2.06
CA TYR A 288 -36.52 -13.22 1.87
C TYR A 288 -37.24 -13.30 3.22
N GLU A 289 -38.16 -12.37 3.45
CA GLU A 289 -38.90 -12.23 4.69
C GLU A 289 -40.40 -12.05 4.46
N ARG A 290 -41.19 -12.45 5.45
CA ARG A 290 -42.62 -12.18 5.55
C ARG A 290 -42.99 -11.98 7.00
N SER A 291 -43.79 -10.96 7.26
CA SER A 291 -44.24 -10.62 8.61
C SER A 291 -45.72 -10.85 8.81
N LEU A 292 -46.12 -10.97 10.07
CA LEU A 292 -47.48 -11.19 10.54
C LEU A 292 -47.64 -10.56 11.93
N THR A 293 -48.77 -9.88 12.16
CA THR A 293 -49.06 -9.21 13.45
C THR A 293 -49.99 -10.07 14.29
N SER A 294 -49.75 -10.12 15.60
CA SER A 294 -50.72 -10.64 16.56
C SER A 294 -51.92 -9.70 16.66
N HIS A 295 -53.11 -10.28 16.89
CA HIS A 295 -54.35 -9.52 16.95
C HIS A 295 -55.32 -10.29 17.84
N SER A 296 -55.82 -9.63 18.89
CA SER A 296 -56.60 -10.25 19.97
C SER A 296 -57.84 -11.00 19.48
N GLU A 297 -58.51 -10.52 18.43
CA GLU A 297 -59.72 -11.14 17.89
C GLU A 297 -59.49 -12.36 16.97
N ARG A 298 -58.24 -12.71 16.61
CA ARG A 298 -57.98 -13.79 15.62
C ARG A 298 -58.08 -15.19 16.22
N VAL A 299 -59.23 -15.83 16.01
CA VAL A 299 -59.46 -17.27 16.23
C VAL A 299 -59.20 -18.12 14.97
N ASN A 300 -58.97 -19.42 15.14
CA ASN A 300 -58.97 -20.40 14.05
C ASN A 300 -60.38 -20.94 13.75
N GLU A 301 -60.48 -21.87 12.79
CA GLU A 301 -61.74 -22.51 12.37
C GLU A 301 -62.49 -23.24 13.51
N ASN A 302 -61.78 -23.63 14.57
CA ASN A 302 -62.35 -24.28 15.76
C ASN A 302 -62.68 -23.29 16.89
N GLY A 303 -62.49 -21.99 16.68
CA GLY A 303 -62.80 -20.93 17.65
C GLY A 303 -61.73 -20.67 18.72
N THR A 304 -60.58 -21.34 18.69
CA THR A 304 -59.47 -21.06 19.63
C THR A 304 -58.60 -19.91 19.11
N TYR A 305 -58.25 -18.96 19.98
CA TYR A 305 -57.36 -17.85 19.64
C TYR A 305 -56.00 -18.33 19.13
N LEU A 306 -55.55 -17.79 17.99
CA LEU A 306 -54.23 -18.11 17.43
C LEU A 306 -53.09 -17.66 18.36
N TRP A 307 -53.28 -16.53 19.04
CA TRP A 307 -52.32 -15.93 19.97
C TRP A 307 -52.72 -16.08 21.45
N GLY A 308 -53.56 -17.07 21.77
CA GLY A 308 -54.02 -17.34 23.14
C GLY A 308 -52.93 -17.96 24.02
N LYS A 309 -53.18 -18.01 25.34
CA LYS A 309 -52.28 -18.65 26.31
C LYS A 309 -52.10 -20.14 25.94
N PRO A 310 -50.86 -20.66 25.83
CA PRO A 310 -50.64 -22.06 25.41
C PRO A 310 -51.31 -23.09 26.32
N GLU A 311 -51.46 -22.80 27.61
CA GLU A 311 -52.08 -23.73 28.58
C GLU A 311 -53.58 -23.95 28.36
N ASP A 312 -54.32 -22.95 27.87
CA ASP A 312 -55.77 -23.01 27.71
C ASP A 312 -56.19 -23.95 26.57
N HIS A 313 -55.42 -23.93 25.47
CA HIS A 313 -55.81 -24.49 24.17
C HIS A 313 -54.68 -25.22 23.42
N GLY A 314 -53.47 -25.29 23.96
CA GLY A 314 -52.29 -25.88 23.33
C GLY A 314 -52.18 -27.39 23.46
N THR A 315 -51.25 -27.97 22.71
CA THR A 315 -50.88 -29.40 22.82
C THR A 315 -49.74 -29.54 23.82
N TYR A 316 -49.91 -30.39 24.84
CA TYR A 316 -48.87 -30.63 25.83
C TYR A 316 -47.84 -31.67 25.39
N TYR A 317 -46.60 -31.47 25.81
CA TYR A 317 -45.48 -32.39 25.72
C TYR A 317 -44.85 -32.56 27.11
N ILE A 318 -44.08 -33.63 27.31
CA ILE A 318 -43.30 -33.84 28.55
C ILE A 318 -41.83 -33.72 28.16
N ASP A 319 -41.13 -32.72 28.69
CA ASP A 319 -39.74 -32.44 28.36
C ASP A 319 -38.74 -33.42 29.00
N ASP A 320 -37.45 -33.28 28.65
CA ASP A 320 -36.37 -34.13 29.16
C ASP A 320 -36.15 -33.99 30.69
N TYR A 321 -36.78 -33.00 31.33
CA TYR A 321 -36.80 -32.78 32.78
C TYR A 321 -38.11 -33.27 33.44
N ASN A 322 -38.96 -33.97 32.68
CA ASN A 322 -40.29 -34.45 33.09
C ASN A 322 -41.26 -33.31 33.50
N GLN A 323 -41.13 -32.14 32.88
CA GLN A 323 -42.06 -31.01 33.04
C GLN A 323 -43.08 -31.00 31.89
N VAL A 324 -44.31 -30.57 32.17
CA VAL A 324 -45.36 -30.44 31.16
C VAL A 324 -45.23 -29.08 30.48
N VAL A 325 -45.02 -29.07 29.16
CA VAL A 325 -44.86 -27.86 28.35
C VAL A 325 -45.95 -27.82 27.28
N TYR A 326 -46.71 -26.74 27.23
CA TYR A 326 -47.81 -26.55 26.27
C TYR A 326 -47.34 -25.76 25.05
N TYR A 327 -47.67 -26.25 23.86
CA TYR A 327 -47.38 -25.60 22.58
C TYR A 327 -48.67 -25.13 21.93
N GLY A 328 -48.78 -23.82 21.68
CA GLY A 328 -49.89 -23.19 20.96
C GLY A 328 -49.95 -23.58 19.47
N PRO A 329 -50.95 -23.09 18.72
CA PRO A 329 -51.10 -23.41 17.30
C PRO A 329 -49.93 -22.88 16.46
N LYS A 330 -49.68 -23.52 15.31
CA LYS A 330 -48.68 -23.07 14.33
C LYS A 330 -49.16 -21.86 13.56
N ILE A 331 -48.44 -20.74 13.67
CA ILE A 331 -48.77 -19.47 13.01
C ILE A 331 -47.65 -19.14 12.02
N GLY A 332 -47.97 -18.98 10.73
CA GLY A 332 -46.96 -18.71 9.71
C GLY A 332 -47.41 -19.09 8.31
N PHE A 333 -46.45 -19.48 7.49
CA PHE A 333 -46.64 -19.70 6.06
C PHE A 333 -46.14 -21.09 5.66
N ALA A 334 -47.05 -22.03 5.42
CA ALA A 334 -46.73 -23.36 4.88
C ALA A 334 -46.07 -23.31 3.49
N ARG A 335 -46.34 -22.23 2.73
CA ARG A 335 -45.64 -21.85 1.51
C ARG A 335 -44.91 -20.53 1.76
N PHE A 336 -43.80 -20.60 2.50
CA PHE A 336 -42.95 -19.44 2.79
C PHE A 336 -42.03 -19.14 1.61
N TYR A 337 -41.32 -20.15 1.11
CA TYR A 337 -40.37 -20.03 0.00
C TYR A 337 -40.43 -21.27 -0.92
N VAL A 338 -39.94 -21.17 -2.16
CA VAL A 338 -39.85 -22.31 -3.09
C VAL A 338 -38.47 -22.94 -2.96
N PHE A 339 -38.38 -24.26 -2.78
CA PHE A 339 -37.08 -24.90 -2.52
C PHE A 339 -36.09 -24.71 -3.68
N GLU A 340 -36.54 -24.81 -4.94
CA GLU A 340 -35.66 -24.63 -6.11
C GLU A 340 -35.09 -23.20 -6.24
N GLN A 341 -35.67 -22.21 -5.54
CA GLN A 341 -35.10 -20.86 -5.48
C GLN A 341 -33.96 -20.74 -4.46
N MET A 342 -33.75 -21.72 -3.57
CA MET A 342 -32.65 -21.72 -2.60
C MET A 342 -31.26 -21.85 -3.26
N TYR A 343 -31.18 -22.35 -4.48
CA TYR A 343 -29.94 -22.39 -5.28
C TYR A 343 -29.62 -21.06 -5.97
N GLN A 344 -30.55 -20.09 -5.96
CA GLN A 344 -30.35 -18.74 -6.48
C GLN A 344 -29.78 -17.87 -5.34
N LYS A 345 -28.72 -17.09 -5.58
CA LYS A 345 -27.97 -16.39 -4.51
C LYS A 345 -27.49 -17.38 -3.43
N HIS A 346 -27.16 -16.90 -2.23
CA HIS A 346 -26.55 -17.69 -1.17
C HIS A 346 -27.56 -18.16 -0.10
N PHE A 347 -28.84 -18.36 -0.46
CA PHE A 347 -29.85 -18.93 0.45
C PHE A 347 -29.50 -20.36 0.90
N LEU A 348 -28.83 -21.12 0.03
CA LEU A 348 -28.11 -22.34 0.36
C LEU A 348 -26.62 -22.06 0.12
N LYS A 349 -25.77 -22.21 1.15
CA LYS A 349 -24.31 -22.00 1.08
C LYS A 349 -23.61 -23.09 1.88
N GLY A 350 -22.62 -23.78 1.30
CA GLY A 350 -21.97 -24.93 1.96
C GLY A 350 -22.97 -26.02 2.41
N GLY A 351 -24.00 -26.28 1.60
CA GLY A 351 -25.10 -27.20 1.92
C GLY A 351 -26.03 -26.76 3.07
N SER A 352 -25.86 -25.54 3.59
CA SER A 352 -26.52 -25.02 4.79
C SER A 352 -27.40 -23.80 4.49
N ALA A 353 -28.48 -23.63 5.25
CA ALA A 353 -29.37 -22.48 5.16
C ALA A 353 -29.75 -21.95 6.55
N VAL A 354 -29.92 -20.63 6.66
CA VAL A 354 -30.21 -19.93 7.91
C VAL A 354 -31.60 -19.31 7.86
N PHE A 355 -32.38 -19.56 8.91
CA PHE A 355 -33.72 -19.00 9.12
C PHE A 355 -33.73 -18.19 10.42
N ASN A 356 -34.32 -16.99 10.36
CA ASN A 356 -34.38 -16.02 11.45
C ASN A 356 -35.83 -15.70 11.80
N VAL A 357 -36.07 -15.34 13.06
CA VAL A 357 -37.31 -14.75 13.54
C VAL A 357 -37.05 -13.50 14.37
N PHE A 358 -37.87 -12.49 14.15
CA PHE A 358 -37.97 -11.27 14.95
C PHE A 358 -39.36 -11.24 15.60
N PHE A 359 -39.45 -10.84 16.87
CA PHE A 359 -40.70 -10.76 17.63
C PHE A 359 -40.67 -9.45 18.42
N GLU A 360 -41.39 -8.45 17.94
CA GLU A 360 -41.29 -7.05 18.36
C GLU A 360 -42.65 -6.50 18.81
N ASP A 361 -42.65 -5.61 19.80
CA ASP A 361 -43.85 -4.84 20.17
C ASP A 361 -44.04 -3.69 19.18
N VAL A 362 -45.20 -3.62 18.53
CA VAL A 362 -45.57 -2.48 17.66
C VAL A 362 -46.79 -1.72 18.16
N SER A 363 -47.29 -2.04 19.36
CA SER A 363 -48.37 -1.30 20.02
C SER A 363 -48.13 0.21 20.21
N PRO A 364 -46.88 0.75 20.31
CA PRO A 364 -46.64 2.19 20.32
C PRO A 364 -47.14 2.90 19.06
N LEU A 365 -47.17 2.23 17.90
CA LEU A 365 -47.62 2.82 16.63
C LEU A 365 -49.12 3.15 16.60
N ASN A 366 -49.92 2.62 17.54
CA ASN A 366 -51.31 3.01 17.73
C ASN A 366 -51.46 4.45 18.27
N TYR A 367 -50.39 5.03 18.83
CA TYR A 367 -50.43 6.31 19.57
C TYR A 367 -49.29 7.29 19.22
N ILE A 368 -48.22 6.82 18.59
CA ILE A 368 -47.02 7.60 18.23
C ILE A 368 -46.61 7.23 16.79
N ASN A 369 -46.27 8.23 15.96
CA ASN A 369 -45.84 8.01 14.56
C ASN A 369 -44.38 7.50 14.42
N ASP A 370 -43.82 6.89 15.46
CA ASP A 370 -42.43 6.46 15.55
C ASP A 370 -42.31 5.27 16.54
N LEU A 371 -41.36 4.37 16.30
CA LEU A 371 -41.08 3.25 17.22
C LEU A 371 -39.96 3.67 18.19
N PRO A 372 -40.16 3.58 19.51
CA PRO A 372 -39.07 3.80 20.46
C PRO A 372 -37.97 2.76 20.25
N CYS A 373 -36.72 3.16 20.43
CA CYS A 373 -35.60 2.21 20.43
C CYS A 373 -35.82 1.12 21.49
N PRO A 374 -35.37 -0.13 21.25
CA PRO A 374 -35.44 -1.19 22.24
C PRO A 374 -34.79 -0.77 23.57
N PRO A 375 -35.38 -1.14 24.74
CA PRO A 375 -34.78 -0.88 26.04
C PRO A 375 -33.49 -1.70 26.24
N GLU A 376 -32.64 -1.25 27.17
CA GLU A 376 -31.45 -2.01 27.59
C GLU A 376 -31.85 -3.40 28.11
N GLY A 377 -31.19 -4.43 27.59
CA GLY A 377 -31.33 -5.81 28.04
C GLY A 377 -30.56 -6.06 29.34
N PRO A 378 -30.95 -7.09 30.12
CA PRO A 378 -30.16 -7.50 31.28
C PRO A 378 -28.79 -8.00 30.81
N ASN A 379 -27.72 -7.27 31.15
CA ASN A 379 -26.34 -7.60 30.81
C ASN A 379 -25.99 -9.01 31.34
N LYS A 380 -25.75 -9.96 30.43
CA LYS A 380 -25.68 -11.40 30.75
C LYS A 380 -24.41 -11.84 31.49
N TYR A 381 -23.37 -11.01 31.48
CA TYR A 381 -22.06 -11.33 32.04
C TYR A 381 -21.49 -10.13 32.83
N ASP A 382 -21.17 -10.34 34.11
CA ASP A 382 -20.52 -9.34 34.98
C ASP A 382 -18.97 -9.40 34.93
N GLU A 383 -18.39 -10.19 34.00
CA GLU A 383 -16.94 -10.31 33.86
C GLU A 383 -16.32 -9.05 33.22
N MET A 384 -15.46 -8.36 34.00
CA MET A 384 -14.60 -7.26 33.55
C MET A 384 -13.13 -7.68 33.65
N ASP A 385 -12.48 -7.90 32.52
CA ASP A 385 -11.03 -8.15 32.48
C ASP A 385 -10.23 -6.86 32.76
N LYS A 386 -9.00 -7.02 33.27
CA LYS A 386 -8.00 -5.98 33.52
C LYS A 386 -6.69 -6.25 32.76
N GLY A 387 -6.64 -7.29 31.92
CA GLY A 387 -5.50 -7.64 31.09
C GLY A 387 -5.11 -6.51 30.13
N SER A 388 -3.83 -6.18 30.11
CA SER A 388 -3.21 -5.25 29.16
C SER A 388 -2.46 -6.05 28.10
N CYS A 389 -2.98 -6.03 26.87
CA CYS A 389 -2.11 -6.07 25.70
C CYS A 389 -1.60 -4.64 25.47
N SER A 390 -0.29 -4.50 25.42
CA SER A 390 0.41 -3.26 25.09
C SER A 390 1.76 -3.65 24.52
N PRO A 391 2.22 -3.06 23.41
CA PRO A 391 3.43 -3.51 22.73
C PRO A 391 4.64 -3.37 23.64
N LYS A 392 5.23 -4.51 24.02
CA LYS A 392 6.48 -4.55 24.77
C LYS A 392 7.63 -4.80 23.80
N THR A 393 8.53 -3.84 23.72
CA THR A 393 9.82 -4.00 23.07
C THR A 393 10.62 -5.09 23.79
N TRP A 394 11.00 -6.15 23.08
CA TRP A 394 11.90 -7.18 23.60
C TRP A 394 13.35 -6.85 23.20
N SER A 395 14.22 -6.80 24.21
CA SER A 395 15.67 -6.72 24.03
C SER A 395 16.23 -8.00 23.42
N THR A 396 17.20 -7.87 22.52
CA THR A 396 17.89 -8.99 21.86
C THR A 396 18.57 -9.94 22.85
N ALA A 397 18.36 -11.24 22.65
CA ALA A 397 19.10 -12.34 23.28
C ALA A 397 19.36 -13.42 22.22
N GLN A 398 20.58 -13.95 22.17
CA GLN A 398 20.99 -14.88 21.10
C GLN A 398 20.48 -16.32 21.36
N PRO A 399 20.12 -17.08 20.31
CA PRO A 399 19.83 -18.50 20.44
C PRO A 399 21.13 -19.33 20.62
N PRO A 400 21.14 -20.39 21.46
CA PRO A 400 22.28 -21.29 21.59
C PRO A 400 22.31 -22.35 20.48
N LEU A 401 23.52 -22.77 20.07
CA LEU A 401 23.71 -23.87 19.12
C LEU A 401 23.33 -25.22 19.74
N THR A 402 22.66 -26.08 18.97
CA THR A 402 22.79 -27.54 19.12
C THR A 402 22.97 -28.23 17.77
N THR A 403 23.93 -29.13 17.69
CA THR A 403 24.30 -29.92 16.50
C THR A 403 23.68 -31.31 16.55
N HIS A 404 23.27 -31.87 15.40
CA HIS A 404 23.25 -33.31 15.03
C HIS A 404 22.37 -33.51 13.78
N ASN A 405 22.52 -34.54 12.95
CA ASN A 405 23.70 -35.30 12.52
C ASN A 405 23.29 -36.04 11.23
N ASP A 406 24.21 -36.20 10.29
CA ASP A 406 23.96 -36.94 9.04
C ASP A 406 23.68 -38.44 9.28
N THR A 407 22.85 -39.08 8.43
CA THR A 407 23.32 -40.19 7.55
C THR A 407 22.22 -40.94 6.77
N ARG A 408 22.53 -41.17 5.46
CA ARG A 408 22.34 -42.43 4.68
C ARG A 408 21.22 -42.57 3.64
N THR A 409 21.48 -42.00 2.45
CA THR A 409 21.54 -42.68 1.12
C THR A 409 20.68 -43.92 0.81
N THR A 410 20.01 -43.90 -0.37
CA THR A 410 20.33 -44.80 -1.50
C THR A 410 19.88 -44.19 -2.84
N GLU A 411 20.59 -44.54 -3.92
CA GLU A 411 20.40 -44.07 -5.31
C GLU A 411 19.54 -45.08 -6.14
N PRO A 412 19.57 -45.12 -7.49
CA PRO A 412 18.72 -44.31 -8.38
C PRO A 412 17.93 -45.21 -9.36
N ASP A 413 17.31 -44.63 -10.40
CA ASP A 413 17.03 -45.37 -11.63
C ASP A 413 17.13 -44.43 -12.87
N GLU A 414 17.85 -44.88 -13.90
CA GLU A 414 17.94 -44.22 -15.22
C GLU A 414 17.33 -45.15 -16.27
N THR A 415 16.72 -44.62 -17.33
CA THR A 415 17.05 -45.06 -18.72
C THR A 415 16.41 -44.20 -19.81
N THR A 416 17.25 -43.84 -20.80
CA THR A 416 16.95 -43.55 -22.23
C THR A 416 15.78 -42.61 -22.59
N ASP A 417 15.97 -41.41 -23.15
CA ASP A 417 16.76 -41.01 -24.35
C ASP A 417 16.13 -41.43 -25.69
N ASP A 418 15.61 -40.46 -26.43
CA ASP A 418 15.42 -40.49 -27.90
C ASP A 418 15.69 -39.09 -28.47
N LYS A 419 16.24 -39.00 -29.69
CA LYS A 419 16.85 -37.78 -30.24
C LYS A 419 16.64 -37.58 -31.75
N SER A 420 15.94 -36.51 -32.10
CA SER A 420 16.20 -35.72 -33.32
C SER A 420 15.64 -34.30 -33.10
N VAL A 421 16.42 -33.24 -32.91
CA VAL A 421 17.44 -32.65 -33.79
C VAL A 421 16.85 -32.06 -35.07
N PHE A 422 16.67 -30.73 -35.05
CA PHE A 422 16.90 -29.85 -36.20
C PHE A 422 17.53 -28.56 -35.68
N ASP A 423 18.83 -28.37 -35.91
CA ASP A 423 19.51 -27.09 -35.68
C ASP A 423 19.03 -26.03 -36.66
N PHE A 424 19.04 -24.75 -36.24
CA PHE A 424 19.64 -23.69 -37.07
C PHE A 424 19.98 -22.39 -36.29
N ALA A 425 21.28 -22.26 -35.99
CA ALA A 425 22.05 -21.02 -35.79
C ALA A 425 21.73 -20.08 -34.58
N PRO A 426 22.77 -19.48 -33.96
CA PRO A 426 22.61 -18.54 -32.86
C PRO A 426 22.50 -17.08 -33.34
N HIS A 427 21.56 -16.33 -32.78
CA HIS A 427 21.62 -14.87 -32.79
C HIS A 427 22.11 -14.33 -31.45
N LYS A 428 22.95 -13.30 -31.52
CA LYS A 428 23.78 -12.82 -30.40
C LYS A 428 22.93 -12.11 -29.35
N ILE A 429 23.32 -12.32 -28.10
CA ILE A 429 22.92 -11.45 -26.98
C ILE A 429 23.76 -10.15 -27.10
N SER A 430 23.08 -9.00 -27.00
CA SER A 430 23.66 -7.70 -26.72
C SER A 430 22.68 -6.97 -25.79
N SER A 431 23.10 -6.69 -24.55
CA SER A 431 22.29 -5.92 -23.62
C SER A 431 22.18 -4.48 -24.11
N PRO A 432 20.97 -3.95 -24.40
CA PRO A 432 20.83 -2.54 -24.70
C PRO A 432 21.05 -1.75 -23.41
N VAL A 433 22.04 -0.86 -23.40
CA VAL A 433 22.06 0.23 -22.41
C VAL A 433 20.83 1.08 -22.69
N LEU A 434 19.86 1.06 -21.78
CA LEU A 434 18.56 1.68 -21.96
C LEU A 434 18.68 3.18 -21.65
N ILE A 435 19.01 4.00 -22.63
CA ILE A 435 19.12 5.44 -22.36
C ILE A 435 17.73 6.08 -22.31
N VAL A 436 17.26 6.28 -21.07
CA VAL A 436 16.13 7.13 -20.71
C VAL A 436 16.63 8.56 -20.56
N LEU A 437 16.01 9.47 -21.32
CA LEU A 437 16.25 10.90 -21.25
C LEU A 437 14.92 11.66 -21.10
N GLY A 438 14.94 12.88 -20.54
CA GLY A 438 13.80 13.82 -20.49
C GLY A 438 14.27 15.28 -20.66
N ALA A 439 13.39 16.24 -21.05
CA ALA A 439 13.82 17.57 -21.52
C ALA A 439 12.73 18.65 -21.81
N GLN A 440 13.14 19.91 -22.09
CA GLN A 440 12.34 21.04 -22.64
C GLN A 440 13.19 22.05 -23.53
N MET A 441 12.54 22.84 -24.44
CA MET A 441 12.95 23.88 -25.49
C MET A 441 14.40 23.93 -26.17
N GLN A 442 14.73 24.51 -27.35
CA GLN A 442 14.06 25.16 -28.53
C GLN A 442 14.80 24.91 -29.92
N GLU A 443 14.47 25.64 -31.01
CA GLU A 443 14.69 25.31 -32.46
C GLU A 443 16.00 25.73 -33.19
N ILE A 444 16.19 25.20 -34.43
CA ILE A 444 17.41 25.19 -35.27
C ILE A 444 17.22 25.99 -36.59
N PRO A 445 18.18 26.86 -37.00
CA PRO A 445 18.85 26.66 -38.30
C PRO A 445 20.39 26.75 -38.25
N GLU A 446 20.99 26.87 -37.06
CA GLU A 446 22.39 26.50 -36.78
C GLU A 446 22.38 25.65 -35.50
N ILE A 447 23.35 24.75 -35.32
CA ILE A 447 23.49 24.03 -34.04
C ILE A 447 24.13 25.02 -33.05
N ALA A 448 23.28 25.76 -32.35
CA ALA A 448 23.64 26.44 -31.11
C ALA A 448 23.94 25.36 -30.06
N LEU A 449 25.16 24.84 -30.08
CA LEU A 449 25.69 24.02 -28.99
C LEU A 449 25.52 24.83 -27.71
N LEU A 450 24.80 24.27 -26.73
CA LEU A 450 24.92 24.70 -25.35
C LEU A 450 26.42 24.63 -25.03
N GLY A 451 26.99 25.77 -24.63
CA GLY A 451 28.45 25.97 -24.64
C GLY A 451 29.19 24.93 -23.79
N GLU A 452 30.43 24.62 -24.16
CA GLU A 452 31.28 23.67 -23.44
C GLU A 452 31.21 23.89 -21.92
N GLU A 453 30.81 22.86 -21.17
CA GLU A 453 30.71 22.94 -19.72
C GLU A 453 32.11 23.20 -19.13
N LYS A 454 32.28 24.42 -18.61
CA LYS A 454 33.56 24.85 -18.05
C LYS A 454 33.72 24.28 -16.65
N ARG A 455 34.89 23.71 -16.38
CA ARG A 455 35.22 23.18 -15.06
C ARG A 455 35.51 24.33 -14.09
N ILE A 456 35.21 24.14 -12.80
CA ILE A 456 35.38 25.15 -11.75
C ILE A 456 36.81 25.71 -11.74
N GLU A 457 37.81 24.83 -11.92
CA GLU A 457 39.24 25.14 -11.95
C GLU A 457 39.64 26.01 -13.17
N ASP A 458 38.83 26.03 -14.23
CA ASP A 458 39.00 26.89 -15.41
C ASP A 458 38.12 28.15 -15.37
N ILE A 459 36.98 28.13 -14.67
CA ILE A 459 36.15 29.32 -14.40
C ILE A 459 36.88 30.29 -13.45
N ASN A 460 37.44 29.75 -12.36
CA ASN A 460 38.08 30.52 -11.28
C ASN A 460 39.49 31.04 -11.63
N LYS A 461 40.03 30.55 -12.76
CA LYS A 461 41.41 30.72 -13.24
C LYS A 461 41.77 32.19 -13.47
N GLY A 462 42.47 32.79 -12.51
CA GLY A 462 42.87 34.19 -12.54
C GLY A 462 41.92 35.16 -11.83
N LEU A 463 40.81 34.67 -11.27
CA LEU A 463 39.91 35.42 -10.39
C LEU A 463 40.28 35.20 -8.92
N MET A 464 40.53 33.96 -8.54
CA MET A 464 40.93 33.52 -7.21
C MET A 464 42.02 32.46 -7.28
N VAL A 465 42.58 32.09 -6.13
CA VAL A 465 43.57 31.00 -6.05
C VAL A 465 42.86 29.65 -6.10
N ASP A 466 41.78 29.50 -5.32
CA ASP A 466 41.03 28.25 -5.11
C ASP A 466 39.54 28.58 -4.87
N ASP A 467 38.63 27.63 -5.08
CA ASP A 467 37.19 27.76 -4.77
C ASP A 467 36.90 27.75 -3.24
N ILE A 468 37.85 27.29 -2.43
CA ILE A 468 37.80 27.37 -0.97
C ILE A 468 38.17 28.80 -0.48
N LYS A 469 37.17 29.57 -0.06
CA LYS A 469 37.37 30.90 0.55
C LYS A 469 37.72 30.78 2.03
N MET A 470 39.02 30.89 2.35
CA MET A 470 39.49 30.76 3.73
C MET A 470 39.00 31.86 4.69
N SER A 471 38.68 31.46 5.92
CA SER A 471 38.46 32.36 7.06
C SER A 471 39.78 32.98 7.56
N ASN A 472 39.73 34.22 8.05
CA ASN A 472 40.85 34.88 8.73
C ASN A 472 41.09 34.35 10.17
N VAL A 473 40.28 33.40 10.64
CA VAL A 473 40.36 32.84 12.00
C VAL A 473 40.87 31.39 11.94
N ALA A 474 42.11 31.20 12.38
CA ALA A 474 42.80 29.95 12.73
C ALA A 474 42.73 28.75 11.75
N ARG A 475 43.91 28.27 11.31
CA ARG A 475 44.06 26.98 10.62
C ARG A 475 43.92 25.83 11.61
N SER A 476 42.68 25.45 11.92
CA SER A 476 42.34 24.23 12.65
C SER A 476 40.87 23.88 12.40
N SER A 477 40.62 23.05 11.39
CA SER A 477 39.69 21.94 11.55
C SER A 477 40.40 20.83 12.36
N ILE A 478 39.88 19.62 12.60
CA ILE A 478 38.54 19.08 12.33
C ILE A 478 37.48 20.07 12.81
N LEU A 479 36.40 20.26 12.04
CA LEU A 479 35.34 21.20 12.38
C LEU A 479 34.75 20.85 13.77
N PRO A 480 34.81 21.76 14.75
CA PRO A 480 34.06 21.58 15.99
C PRO A 480 32.56 21.53 15.67
N GLU A 481 31.73 20.89 16.50
CA GLU A 481 30.27 20.83 16.31
C GLU A 481 29.65 22.22 16.09
N THR A 482 30.22 23.26 16.72
CA THR A 482 29.81 24.66 16.56
C THR A 482 29.97 25.21 15.13
N SER A 483 30.81 24.60 14.30
CA SER A 483 31.12 25.01 12.92
C SER A 483 30.42 24.15 11.86
N LEU A 484 29.60 23.18 12.26
CA LEU A 484 28.60 22.58 11.37
C LEU A 484 27.36 23.46 11.28
N TRP A 485 26.52 23.21 10.27
CA TRP A 485 25.18 23.81 10.19
C TRP A 485 24.17 23.00 11.01
N SER A 486 22.99 23.58 11.22
CA SER A 486 21.81 22.84 11.71
C SER A 486 20.84 22.68 10.55
N SER A 487 20.37 21.46 10.31
CA SER A 487 19.30 21.18 9.34
C SER A 487 17.94 21.58 9.94
N PRO A 488 17.02 22.25 9.19
CA PRO A 488 17.20 22.79 7.84
C PRO A 488 18.11 24.03 7.80
N VAL A 489 19.04 24.04 6.84
CA VAL A 489 20.02 25.12 6.62
C VAL A 489 19.30 26.37 6.08
N PRO A 490 19.38 27.54 6.75
CA PRO A 490 18.75 28.77 6.27
C PRO A 490 19.50 29.36 5.07
N TYR A 491 18.80 29.70 3.99
CA TYR A 491 19.38 30.33 2.80
C TYR A 491 18.63 31.58 2.33
N VAL A 492 19.33 32.42 1.56
CA VAL A 492 18.79 33.51 0.74
C VAL A 492 19.36 33.38 -0.66
N LEU A 493 18.51 33.46 -1.69
CA LEU A 493 18.93 33.59 -3.08
C LEU A 493 18.82 35.06 -3.47
N GLU A 494 19.94 35.75 -3.63
CA GLU A 494 19.95 37.20 -3.84
C GLU A 494 19.44 37.59 -5.24
N ASN A 495 19.17 38.89 -5.45
CA ASN A 495 18.49 39.37 -6.66
C ASN A 495 19.38 39.46 -7.92
N ASP A 496 20.69 39.27 -7.77
CA ASP A 496 21.73 39.28 -8.80
C ASP A 496 21.95 37.92 -9.48
N LEU A 497 21.60 36.82 -8.81
CA LEU A 497 21.57 35.47 -9.38
C LEU A 497 20.60 35.38 -10.58
N ASP A 498 21.08 34.76 -11.66
CA ASP A 498 20.27 34.46 -12.85
C ASP A 498 19.10 33.52 -12.50
N LEU A 499 18.01 33.59 -13.28
CA LEU A 499 16.84 32.75 -13.03
C LEU A 499 17.15 31.26 -13.16
N ASN A 500 18.05 30.89 -14.07
CA ASN A 500 18.49 29.50 -14.20
C ASN A 500 19.21 29.01 -12.93
N ALA A 501 20.23 29.76 -12.48
CA ALA A 501 20.97 29.45 -11.26
C ALA A 501 20.04 29.22 -10.06
N LYS A 502 19.02 30.08 -9.88
CA LYS A 502 18.02 29.91 -8.80
C LYS A 502 17.28 28.58 -8.86
N GLY A 503 16.83 28.16 -10.05
CA GLY A 503 16.17 26.88 -10.22
C GLY A 503 17.11 25.67 -10.07
N VAL A 504 18.35 25.78 -10.56
CA VAL A 504 19.40 24.76 -10.39
C VAL A 504 19.70 24.53 -8.91
N ILE A 505 19.81 25.60 -8.11
CA ILE A 505 20.03 25.52 -6.66
C ILE A 505 18.88 24.79 -5.95
N LEU A 506 17.63 25.07 -6.32
CA LEU A 506 16.47 24.37 -5.76
C LEU A 506 16.46 22.88 -6.13
N LYS A 507 16.91 22.50 -7.34
CA LYS A 507 17.04 21.09 -7.76
C LYS A 507 18.23 20.37 -7.11
N ALA A 508 19.32 21.05 -6.80
CA ALA A 508 20.39 20.53 -5.95
C ALA A 508 19.90 20.23 -4.53
N PHE A 509 19.11 21.13 -3.92
CA PHE A 509 18.50 20.90 -2.59
C PHE A 509 17.61 19.65 -2.56
N ASP A 510 16.91 19.33 -3.65
CA ASP A 510 16.13 18.09 -3.75
C ASP A 510 17.01 16.82 -3.79
N GLN A 511 18.27 16.88 -4.25
CA GLN A 511 19.19 15.74 -4.19
C GLN A 511 19.69 15.52 -2.75
N PHE A 512 20.04 16.61 -2.04
CA PHE A 512 20.36 16.54 -0.61
C PHE A 512 19.20 15.94 0.20
N ARG A 513 17.95 16.33 -0.08
CA ARG A 513 16.75 15.75 0.59
C ARG A 513 16.53 14.27 0.27
N LEU A 514 16.81 13.83 -0.95
CA LEU A 514 16.65 12.44 -1.37
C LEU A 514 17.71 11.53 -0.72
N LYS A 515 18.95 12.02 -0.62
CA LYS A 515 20.14 11.25 -0.28
C LYS A 515 20.64 11.45 1.16
N SER A 516 20.16 12.45 1.88
CA SER A 516 20.60 12.79 3.26
C SER A 516 19.48 13.34 4.15
N CYS A 517 19.82 13.66 5.41
CA CYS A 517 18.98 14.40 6.35
C CYS A 517 19.17 15.93 6.29
N ILE A 518 19.88 16.45 5.29
CA ILE A 518 20.10 17.88 5.10
C ILE A 518 18.95 18.48 4.28
N ASP A 519 18.19 19.38 4.91
CA ASP A 519 17.20 20.22 4.25
C ASP A 519 17.71 21.67 4.16
N PHE A 520 17.08 22.45 3.29
CA PHE A 520 17.35 23.86 3.05
C PHE A 520 16.05 24.64 3.10
N LYS A 521 15.99 25.68 3.93
CA LYS A 521 14.80 26.55 4.06
C LYS A 521 15.10 28.02 3.77
N PRO A 522 14.15 28.79 3.22
CA PRO A 522 14.27 30.24 3.17
C PRO A 522 14.52 30.81 4.57
N ARG A 523 15.47 31.75 4.68
CA ARG A 523 15.80 32.41 5.94
C ARG A 523 14.64 33.29 6.44
N GLU A 524 14.36 33.21 7.74
CA GLU A 524 13.42 34.11 8.42
C GLU A 524 14.16 35.15 9.28
N GLN A 525 14.76 34.70 10.37
CA GLN A 525 15.35 35.56 11.43
C GLN A 525 16.75 35.08 11.86
N GLU A 526 17.25 34.00 11.26
CA GLU A 526 18.50 33.36 11.66
C GLU A 526 19.70 34.28 11.45
N GLU A 527 20.60 34.34 12.44
CA GLU A 527 21.86 35.08 12.33
C GLU A 527 22.81 34.40 11.34
N TYR A 528 22.91 33.07 11.39
CA TYR A 528 23.70 32.29 10.45
C TYR A 528 22.80 31.80 9.32
N TYR A 529 23.17 32.13 8.08
CA TYR A 529 22.49 31.67 6.87
C TYR A 529 23.46 31.76 5.67
N ILE A 530 23.18 31.02 4.61
CA ILE A 530 23.92 31.10 3.33
C ILE A 530 23.25 32.16 2.45
N SER A 531 23.99 33.18 2.01
CA SER A 531 23.55 34.17 1.03
C SER A 531 24.21 33.82 -0.31
N VAL A 532 23.42 33.25 -1.22
CA VAL A 532 23.91 32.83 -2.54
C VAL A 532 23.80 34.00 -3.50
N GLN A 533 24.92 34.34 -4.15
CA GLN A 533 25.11 35.55 -4.97
C GLN A 533 25.80 35.21 -6.30
N LYS A 534 25.68 36.10 -7.28
CA LYS A 534 26.39 36.04 -8.57
C LYS A 534 27.67 36.89 -8.50
N LEU A 535 28.69 36.36 -7.83
CA LEU A 535 30.00 37.00 -7.71
C LEU A 535 30.96 36.43 -8.76
N ASP A 536 32.21 36.89 -8.75
CA ASP A 536 33.24 36.40 -9.67
C ASP A 536 33.62 34.95 -9.33
N GLY A 537 33.28 34.02 -10.24
CA GLY A 537 33.56 32.59 -10.18
C GLY A 537 32.64 31.77 -9.25
N CYS A 538 32.99 30.50 -9.04
CA CYS A 538 32.28 29.58 -8.14
C CYS A 538 33.11 29.41 -6.87
N TRP A 539 32.55 29.64 -5.68
CA TRP A 539 33.28 29.43 -4.43
C TRP A 539 32.39 29.44 -3.19
N SER A 540 32.91 28.88 -2.11
CA SER A 540 32.22 28.75 -0.82
C SER A 540 33.20 28.85 0.36
N TYR A 541 32.67 28.91 1.58
CA TYR A 541 33.47 28.77 2.81
C TYR A 541 33.28 27.36 3.37
N ILE A 542 34.33 26.77 3.94
CA ILE A 542 34.21 25.45 4.55
C ILE A 542 33.49 25.55 5.91
N GLY A 543 32.30 24.93 5.98
CA GLY A 543 31.46 24.92 7.17
C GLY A 543 30.78 26.27 7.49
N ARG A 544 30.21 26.35 8.69
CA ARG A 544 29.53 27.55 9.21
C ARG A 544 30.52 28.50 9.88
N THR A 545 30.94 29.54 9.16
CA THR A 545 32.01 30.47 9.58
C THR A 545 31.55 31.90 9.85
N LYS A 546 30.47 32.38 9.21
CA LYS A 546 30.02 33.79 9.29
C LYS A 546 28.62 33.97 9.91
N THR A 547 28.53 34.90 10.86
CA THR A 547 27.29 35.54 11.31
C THR A 547 26.82 36.59 10.31
N ASN A 548 25.51 36.83 10.23
CA ASN A 548 24.85 37.86 9.41
C ASN A 548 25.08 37.69 7.90
N GLY A 549 25.09 36.43 7.44
CA GLY A 549 25.21 36.04 6.04
C GLY A 549 26.60 35.51 5.69
N GLN A 550 26.67 34.23 5.33
CA GLN A 550 27.83 33.61 4.69
C GLN A 550 27.64 33.64 3.17
N GLU A 551 28.49 34.37 2.47
CA GLU A 551 28.46 34.42 1.00
C GLU A 551 28.77 33.04 0.40
N LEU A 552 28.04 32.63 -0.64
CA LEU A 552 28.37 31.51 -1.53
C LEU A 552 28.19 32.02 -2.96
N SER A 553 29.17 31.82 -3.83
CA SER A 553 29.14 32.33 -5.20
C SER A 553 28.71 31.26 -6.19
N ILE A 554 27.56 31.47 -6.84
CA ILE A 554 27.20 30.80 -8.08
C ILE A 554 27.32 31.85 -9.19
N GLY A 555 28.56 32.07 -9.61
CA GLY A 555 28.93 33.04 -10.64
C GLY A 555 28.58 32.62 -12.06
N GLN A 556 29.11 33.35 -13.04
CA GLN A 556 28.85 33.09 -14.46
C GLN A 556 29.37 31.71 -14.89
N ASN A 557 28.46 30.88 -15.44
CA ASN A 557 28.65 29.47 -15.83
C ASN A 557 28.85 28.50 -14.64
N CYS A 558 28.54 28.89 -13.40
CA CYS A 558 28.52 28.00 -12.24
C CYS A 558 27.16 27.30 -12.04
N ASP A 559 26.20 27.56 -12.92
CA ASP A 559 24.80 27.10 -12.84
C ASP A 559 24.58 25.67 -13.39
N THR A 560 25.51 24.75 -13.09
CA THR A 560 25.32 23.30 -13.29
C THR A 560 25.10 22.60 -11.95
N ILE A 561 24.30 21.53 -11.92
CA ILE A 561 23.82 20.95 -10.65
C ILE A 561 24.96 20.43 -9.78
N ALA A 562 25.92 19.71 -10.36
CA ALA A 562 27.12 19.23 -9.68
C ALA A 562 28.03 20.35 -9.19
N THR A 563 28.04 21.52 -9.86
CA THR A 563 28.77 22.70 -9.38
C THR A 563 28.11 23.29 -8.13
N VAL A 564 26.78 23.43 -8.13
CA VAL A 564 26.07 23.89 -6.93
C VAL A 564 26.23 22.89 -5.78
N GLU A 565 26.11 21.59 -6.04
CA GLU A 565 26.30 20.55 -5.05
C GLU A 565 27.71 20.62 -4.42
N HIS A 566 28.75 20.83 -5.23
CA HIS A 566 30.15 21.02 -4.77
C HIS A 566 30.29 22.21 -3.81
N GLU A 567 29.77 23.39 -4.18
CA GLU A 567 29.84 24.59 -3.32
C GLU A 567 29.02 24.46 -2.03
N PHE A 568 27.92 23.71 -2.07
CA PHE A 568 27.14 23.38 -0.87
C PHE A 568 27.80 22.29 -0.01
N PHE A 569 28.54 21.33 -0.58
CA PHE A 569 29.38 20.40 0.18
C PHE A 569 30.49 21.14 0.93
N HIS A 570 31.17 22.12 0.29
CA HIS A 570 32.05 23.04 1.01
C HIS A 570 31.31 23.75 2.15
N ALA A 571 30.15 24.37 1.88
CA ALA A 571 29.36 25.06 2.90
C ALA A 571 28.98 24.16 4.08
N LEU A 572 28.71 22.87 3.83
CA LEU A 572 28.37 21.87 4.84
C LEU A 572 29.58 21.34 5.62
N GLY A 573 30.81 21.52 5.11
CA GLY A 573 32.05 21.27 5.87
C GLY A 573 33.15 20.50 5.13
N PHE A 574 32.99 20.20 3.84
CA PHE A 574 33.91 19.33 3.10
C PHE A 574 35.07 20.08 2.44
N TYR A 575 36.22 19.42 2.39
CA TYR A 575 37.35 19.78 1.54
C TYR A 575 37.28 18.97 0.23
N HIS A 576 38.16 19.26 -0.73
CA HIS A 576 38.32 18.40 -1.91
C HIS A 576 38.89 17.02 -1.58
N GLU A 577 38.53 16.02 -2.37
CA GLU A 577 39.01 14.65 -2.20
C GLU A 577 40.52 14.53 -2.42
N GLN A 578 41.08 15.21 -3.43
CA GLN A 578 42.53 15.30 -3.63
C GLN A 578 43.26 16.16 -2.58
N SER A 579 42.59 16.60 -1.53
CA SER A 579 43.18 17.29 -0.37
C SER A 579 43.19 16.43 0.89
N ARG A 580 42.71 15.17 0.85
CA ARG A 580 42.86 14.18 1.92
C ARG A 580 44.32 13.90 2.28
N TYR A 581 44.57 13.53 3.54
CA TYR A 581 45.91 13.19 4.03
C TYR A 581 46.48 11.88 3.44
N ASP A 582 45.61 10.93 3.06
CA ASP A 582 45.95 9.60 2.52
C ASP A 582 46.00 9.54 0.99
N ARG A 583 45.61 10.61 0.28
CA ARG A 583 45.51 10.66 -1.19
C ARG A 583 46.73 10.13 -1.96
N ASP A 584 47.94 10.24 -1.40
CA ASP A 584 49.18 9.94 -2.14
C ASP A 584 49.35 8.41 -2.33
N ASP A 585 48.53 7.60 -1.65
CA ASP A 585 48.36 6.15 -1.90
C ASP A 585 47.40 5.86 -3.09
N PHE A 586 46.76 6.90 -3.66
CA PHE A 586 45.75 6.82 -4.72
C PHE A 586 46.04 7.71 -5.95
N VAL A 587 46.67 8.88 -5.76
CA VAL A 587 47.01 9.85 -6.82
C VAL A 587 48.43 10.40 -6.66
N THR A 588 49.07 10.71 -7.78
CA THR A 588 50.34 11.47 -7.85
C THR A 588 50.06 12.90 -8.34
N ILE A 589 50.57 13.89 -7.60
CA ILE A 589 50.46 15.31 -7.97
C ILE A 589 51.74 15.78 -8.66
N HIS A 590 51.59 16.31 -9.88
CA HIS A 590 52.67 16.86 -10.70
C HIS A 590 52.74 18.38 -10.58
N LEU A 591 53.32 18.88 -9.49
CA LEU A 591 53.46 20.32 -9.21
C LEU A 591 54.26 21.06 -10.31
N GLU A 592 55.16 20.37 -11.01
CA GLU A 592 55.88 20.87 -12.18
C GLU A 592 54.97 21.21 -13.38
N ASN A 593 53.78 20.59 -13.44
CA ASN A 593 52.76 20.83 -14.46
C ASN A 593 51.69 21.84 -13.99
N VAL A 594 51.73 22.33 -12.76
CA VAL A 594 50.78 23.32 -12.22
C VAL A 594 51.18 24.74 -12.63
N LEU A 595 50.19 25.64 -12.77
CA LEU A 595 50.41 27.07 -12.97
C LEU A 595 51.02 27.71 -11.73
N LYS A 596 52.13 28.45 -11.93
CA LYS A 596 52.86 29.10 -10.85
C LYS A 596 51.98 30.09 -10.09
N GLY A 597 51.81 29.86 -8.79
CA GLY A 597 50.90 30.57 -7.89
C GLY A 597 49.75 29.68 -7.35
N TYR A 598 49.43 28.59 -8.04
CA TYR A 598 48.31 27.67 -7.73
C TYR A 598 48.78 26.35 -7.09
N GLU A 599 50.07 26.23 -6.73
CA GLU A 599 50.62 25.03 -6.10
C GLU A 599 50.01 24.76 -4.71
N ASN A 600 49.40 25.78 -4.07
CA ASN A 600 48.76 25.67 -2.76
C ASN A 600 47.46 24.84 -2.78
N ASN A 601 46.76 24.79 -3.92
CA ASN A 601 45.50 24.07 -4.13
C ASN A 601 45.68 22.54 -4.02
N PHE A 602 46.93 22.09 -4.08
CA PHE A 602 47.33 20.69 -3.99
C PHE A 602 48.02 20.38 -2.65
N LEU A 603 47.83 21.22 -1.62
CA LEU A 603 48.26 20.90 -0.26
C LEU A 603 47.28 19.91 0.39
N LYS A 604 47.82 18.92 1.11
CA LYS A 604 46.99 18.02 1.92
C LYS A 604 46.56 18.74 3.21
N VAL A 605 45.30 18.59 3.58
CA VAL A 605 44.83 18.81 4.94
C VAL A 605 45.45 17.72 5.83
N SER A 606 45.88 18.06 7.05
CA SER A 606 46.51 17.07 7.93
C SER A 606 45.49 16.12 8.57
N SER A 607 45.93 14.95 9.06
CA SER A 607 45.06 14.00 9.79
C SER A 607 44.60 14.50 11.17
N ASP A 608 45.19 15.59 11.67
CA ASP A 608 44.70 16.31 12.84
C ASP A 608 43.60 17.33 12.45
N GLU A 609 43.51 17.67 11.16
CA GLU A 609 42.61 18.67 10.59
C GLU A 609 41.44 18.08 9.77
N SER A 610 41.57 16.87 9.23
CA SER A 610 40.47 16.17 8.53
C SER A 610 40.37 14.71 8.91
N THR A 611 39.18 14.14 8.74
CA THR A 611 38.87 12.72 8.92
C THR A 611 38.26 12.19 7.62
N THR A 612 38.52 10.92 7.33
CA THR A 612 37.92 10.20 6.19
C THR A 612 36.64 9.48 6.58
N HIS A 613 36.17 9.64 7.83
CA HIS A 613 35.01 8.91 8.38
C HIS A 613 35.06 7.37 8.25
N GLY A 614 36.22 6.79 7.88
CA GLY A 614 36.38 5.35 7.58
C GLY A 614 35.99 4.94 6.14
N THR A 615 35.93 5.87 5.18
CA THR A 615 35.68 5.60 3.76
C THR A 615 36.97 5.24 3.00
N PRO A 616 36.85 4.52 1.86
CA PRO A 616 37.91 4.49 0.85
C PRO A 616 38.09 5.88 0.22
N TYR A 617 39.19 6.07 -0.53
CA TYR A 617 39.36 7.24 -1.41
C TYR A 617 38.43 7.12 -2.62
N ASP A 618 37.72 8.19 -2.97
CA ASP A 618 36.69 8.16 -4.02
C ASP A 618 37.07 8.98 -5.26
N TYR A 619 37.56 8.27 -6.28
CA TYR A 619 37.80 8.86 -7.61
C TYR A 619 36.54 9.41 -8.29
N TRP A 620 35.33 8.98 -7.89
CA TRP A 620 34.04 9.50 -8.37
C TRP A 620 33.51 10.69 -7.55
N SER A 621 34.18 11.12 -6.49
CA SER A 621 33.72 12.25 -5.67
C SER A 621 33.51 13.52 -6.52
N VAL A 622 32.37 14.18 -6.33
CA VAL A 622 32.13 15.51 -6.95
C VAL A 622 33.11 16.55 -6.40
N MET A 623 33.67 16.30 -5.21
CA MET A 623 34.70 17.11 -4.56
C MET A 623 36.11 16.84 -5.11
N HIS A 624 36.30 15.91 -6.04
CA HIS A 624 37.59 15.68 -6.69
C HIS A 624 37.83 16.68 -7.84
N TYR A 625 39.05 17.22 -7.93
CA TYR A 625 39.57 17.98 -9.08
C TYR A 625 39.74 17.10 -10.33
N ASN A 626 39.69 17.71 -11.51
CA ASN A 626 40.00 17.02 -12.77
C ASN A 626 41.52 16.85 -12.99
N LYS A 627 41.90 15.86 -13.82
CA LYS A 627 43.31 15.50 -14.13
C LYS A 627 44.21 16.64 -14.65
N ASN A 628 43.63 17.73 -15.14
CA ASN A 628 44.30 18.91 -15.70
C ASN A 628 44.07 20.18 -14.86
N ALA A 629 43.50 20.08 -13.65
CA ALA A 629 43.24 21.21 -12.76
C ALA A 629 44.48 22.11 -12.65
N PHE A 630 44.29 23.42 -12.91
CA PHE A 630 45.35 24.44 -12.92
C PHE A 630 46.60 24.10 -13.77
N SER A 631 46.49 23.25 -14.80
CA SER A 631 47.64 22.87 -15.63
C SER A 631 48.25 24.04 -16.41
N ASN A 632 49.58 24.06 -16.47
CA ASN A 632 50.40 24.97 -17.25
C ASN A 632 50.62 24.50 -18.71
N GLY A 633 50.03 23.37 -19.09
CA GLY A 633 50.06 22.81 -20.45
C GLY A 633 51.21 21.85 -20.75
N ASN A 634 52.12 21.60 -19.80
CA ASN A 634 53.23 20.64 -20.00
C ASN A 634 52.86 19.18 -19.69
N GLY A 635 51.70 18.93 -19.06
CA GLY A 635 51.20 17.59 -18.76
C GLY A 635 49.96 17.59 -17.86
N LEU A 636 49.57 16.39 -17.41
CA LEU A 636 48.58 16.21 -16.33
C LEU A 636 49.11 16.82 -15.03
N THR A 637 48.22 17.36 -14.21
CA THR A 637 48.53 17.81 -12.84
C THR A 637 48.19 16.76 -11.78
N ILE A 638 47.23 15.88 -12.07
CA ILE A 638 46.88 14.72 -11.25
C ILE A 638 46.93 13.44 -12.10
N THR A 639 47.70 12.45 -11.66
CA THR A 639 47.74 11.11 -12.25
C THR A 639 47.24 10.08 -11.24
N THR A 640 46.26 9.25 -11.62
CA THR A 640 45.73 8.20 -10.74
C THR A 640 46.70 7.00 -10.70
N ILE A 641 46.83 6.36 -9.55
CA ILE A 641 47.72 5.19 -9.38
C ILE A 641 47.11 3.95 -10.04
N ASP A 642 45.79 3.81 -10.01
CA ASP A 642 45.07 2.92 -10.92
C ASP A 642 44.66 3.72 -12.19
N PRO A 643 45.17 3.36 -13.39
CA PRO A 643 44.83 4.03 -14.64
C PRO A 643 43.35 3.97 -15.02
N ALA A 644 42.56 3.02 -14.50
CA ALA A 644 41.14 2.89 -14.81
C ALA A 644 40.32 4.13 -14.39
N TYR A 645 40.81 4.87 -13.39
CA TYR A 645 40.17 6.08 -12.86
C TYR A 645 40.71 7.39 -13.43
N GLN A 646 41.68 7.34 -14.33
CA GLN A 646 42.38 8.53 -14.84
C GLN A 646 41.46 9.52 -15.58
N ASP A 647 40.42 9.00 -16.22
CA ASP A 647 39.39 9.77 -16.93
C ASP A 647 38.07 9.91 -16.13
N ILE A 648 38.02 9.35 -14.92
CA ILE A 648 36.88 9.44 -13.98
C ILE A 648 37.05 10.65 -13.05
N ILE A 649 38.28 10.93 -12.58
CA ILE A 649 38.53 12.02 -11.62
C ILE A 649 38.10 13.39 -12.14
N GLY A 650 37.32 14.10 -11.32
CA GLY A 650 36.68 15.35 -11.72
C GLY A 650 35.38 15.15 -12.52
N GLN A 651 34.64 14.08 -12.27
CA GLN A 651 33.26 13.95 -12.74
C GLN A 651 32.38 15.13 -12.25
N ARG A 652 31.35 15.51 -13.02
CA ARG A 652 30.38 16.56 -12.68
C ARG A 652 28.96 16.17 -13.12
N TYR A 653 28.58 14.93 -12.87
CA TYR A 653 27.21 14.44 -13.07
C TYR A 653 26.36 14.80 -11.86
N GLU A 654 26.73 14.29 -10.69
CA GLU A 654 26.04 14.47 -9.40
C GLU A 654 26.98 14.11 -8.23
N VAL A 655 26.57 14.38 -7.00
CA VAL A 655 27.20 13.85 -5.77
C VAL A 655 27.32 12.32 -5.77
N SER A 656 28.48 11.80 -5.35
CA SER A 656 28.77 10.37 -5.31
C SER A 656 28.11 9.65 -4.13
N THR A 657 28.11 8.32 -4.19
CA THR A 657 27.66 7.46 -3.08
C THR A 657 28.58 7.55 -1.86
N THR A 658 29.86 7.91 -2.03
CA THR A 658 30.80 8.17 -0.93
C THR A 658 30.63 9.56 -0.36
N ASP A 659 30.49 10.60 -1.21
CA ASP A 659 30.22 11.98 -0.80
C ASP A 659 29.03 12.03 0.17
N ILE A 660 27.92 11.40 -0.23
CA ILE A 660 26.69 11.27 0.57
C ILE A 660 26.89 10.45 1.84
N LYS A 661 27.69 9.37 1.79
CA LYS A 661 27.99 8.56 2.97
C LYS A 661 28.77 9.36 4.01
N GLU A 662 29.74 10.17 3.59
CA GLU A 662 30.49 11.03 4.51
C GLU A 662 29.63 12.16 5.06
N LEU A 663 28.79 12.78 4.24
CA LEU A 663 27.80 13.78 4.69
C LEU A 663 26.87 13.19 5.78
N ASN A 664 26.33 12.00 5.53
CA ASN A 664 25.46 11.30 6.48
C ASN A 664 26.20 10.88 7.77
N LEU A 665 27.49 10.53 7.69
CA LEU A 665 28.33 10.23 8.86
C LEU A 665 28.74 11.48 9.65
N LEU A 666 28.98 12.61 8.99
CA LEU A 666 29.32 13.89 9.62
C LEU A 666 28.12 14.50 10.36
N TYR A 667 26.92 14.40 9.77
CA TYR A 667 25.69 14.96 10.33
C TYR A 667 24.83 13.95 11.11
N ASN A 668 25.29 12.70 11.28
CA ASN A 668 24.59 11.61 11.98
C ASN A 668 23.16 11.34 11.44
N CYS A 669 23.01 11.32 10.12
CA CYS A 669 21.73 11.11 9.46
C CYS A 669 21.24 9.66 9.60
N ASN A 670 20.14 9.47 10.36
CA ASN A 670 19.48 8.18 10.56
C ASN A 670 18.30 7.93 9.57
N SER A 671 17.94 8.94 8.77
CA SER A 671 16.87 8.90 7.78
C SER A 671 17.10 9.98 6.72
N THR A 672 16.28 9.97 5.67
CA THR A 672 16.31 10.91 4.54
C THR A 672 14.96 11.60 4.37
N ILE A 673 14.93 12.79 3.77
CA ILE A 673 13.75 13.67 3.78
C ILE A 673 12.75 13.37 2.66
N ALA A 674 13.22 13.00 1.47
CA ALA A 674 12.39 12.84 0.27
C ALA A 674 12.41 11.43 -0.32
N PHE A 675 12.96 10.44 0.38
CA PHE A 675 12.94 9.03 -0.04
C PHE A 675 11.97 8.24 0.85
N LEU A 676 11.09 7.45 0.23
CA LEU A 676 10.05 6.68 0.92
C LEU A 676 10.30 5.17 0.89
N MET A 677 10.69 4.62 -0.27
CA MET A 677 11.08 3.21 -0.40
C MET A 677 11.93 2.91 -1.64
N HIS A 678 12.67 1.80 -1.57
CA HIS A 678 13.28 1.09 -2.69
C HIS A 678 13.06 -0.42 -2.49
N CYS A 679 12.87 -1.17 -3.58
CA CYS A 679 12.85 -2.62 -3.59
C CYS A 679 13.27 -3.20 -4.95
N SER A 680 14.41 -3.89 -4.98
CA SER A 680 14.94 -4.64 -6.13
C SER A 680 14.74 -6.16 -6.02
N PHE A 681 13.99 -6.62 -5.00
CA PHE A 681 13.69 -8.03 -4.68
C PHE A 681 14.89 -9.01 -4.56
N SER A 682 16.12 -8.51 -4.67
CA SER A 682 17.32 -9.31 -4.96
C SER A 682 17.77 -10.23 -3.81
N ASP A 683 17.29 -9.98 -2.60
CA ASP A 683 17.51 -10.84 -1.43
C ASP A 683 16.46 -11.96 -1.27
N GLY A 684 15.48 -12.03 -2.18
CA GLY A 684 14.35 -12.94 -2.12
C GLY A 684 13.22 -12.47 -1.21
N THR A 685 13.20 -11.21 -0.78
CA THR A 685 12.12 -10.61 0.02
C THR A 685 11.26 -9.63 -0.80
N MET A 686 10.06 -9.33 -0.29
CA MET A 686 9.14 -8.35 -0.89
C MET A 686 9.30 -6.94 -0.31
N CYS A 687 10.38 -6.63 0.43
CA CYS A 687 10.62 -5.32 1.05
C CYS A 687 9.42 -4.73 1.82
N GLU A 688 8.79 -5.54 2.67
CA GLU A 688 7.56 -5.20 3.43
C GLU A 688 6.28 -4.97 2.58
N MET A 689 6.32 -5.18 1.26
CA MET A 689 5.11 -5.27 0.43
C MET A 689 4.28 -6.52 0.77
N THR A 690 2.97 -6.39 0.67
CA THR A 690 2.02 -7.51 0.81
C THR A 690 1.37 -7.83 -0.53
N LYS A 691 1.45 -9.08 -0.96
CA LYS A 691 0.73 -9.58 -2.14
C LYS A 691 -0.61 -10.22 -1.80
N CYS A 692 -1.56 -10.16 -2.72
CA CYS A 692 -2.85 -10.85 -2.64
C CYS A 692 -3.33 -11.21 -4.07
N SER A 693 -4.20 -12.20 -4.23
CA SER A 693 -4.83 -12.50 -5.52
C SER A 693 -6.22 -13.10 -5.36
N THR A 694 -7.07 -12.88 -6.37
CA THR A 694 -8.40 -13.48 -6.48
C THR A 694 -8.38 -14.94 -6.93
N THR A 695 -7.28 -15.41 -7.54
CA THR A 695 -7.12 -16.79 -8.03
C THR A 695 -5.82 -17.42 -7.52
N SER A 696 -5.59 -18.68 -7.87
CA SER A 696 -4.36 -19.41 -7.56
C SER A 696 -3.11 -18.81 -8.25
N ASN A 697 -3.30 -18.06 -9.34
CA ASN A 697 -2.25 -17.32 -10.03
C ASN A 697 -2.07 -15.93 -9.42
N GLY A 698 -0.91 -15.64 -8.84
CA GLY A 698 -0.63 -14.31 -8.30
C GLY A 698 0.86 -13.97 -8.27
N TRP A 699 1.17 -12.76 -7.81
CA TRP A 699 2.54 -12.26 -7.71
C TRP A 699 3.47 -13.25 -7.01
N SER A 700 4.67 -13.42 -7.55
CA SER A 700 5.67 -14.37 -7.09
C SER A 700 7.07 -13.81 -7.30
N ILE A 701 7.94 -13.98 -6.30
CA ILE A 701 9.37 -13.72 -6.45
C ILE A 701 9.96 -14.85 -7.27
N VAL A 702 10.57 -14.53 -8.41
CA VAL A 702 11.20 -15.50 -9.31
C VAL A 702 12.54 -14.95 -9.82
N SER A 703 13.50 -15.83 -10.11
CA SER A 703 14.76 -15.45 -10.76
C SER A 703 14.72 -15.58 -12.28
N GLN A 704 13.63 -16.13 -12.83
CA GLN A 704 13.36 -16.33 -14.25
C GLN A 704 11.85 -16.57 -14.45
N ALA A 705 11.28 -16.10 -15.55
CA ALA A 705 9.88 -16.33 -15.93
C ALA A 705 9.78 -17.16 -17.22
N ALA A 706 8.76 -18.02 -17.29
CA ALA A 706 8.51 -18.85 -18.46
C ALA A 706 8.07 -17.99 -19.65
N GLY A 707 8.95 -17.82 -20.64
CA GLY A 707 8.70 -16.99 -21.82
C GLY A 707 9.30 -15.57 -21.76
N GLN A 708 10.21 -15.30 -20.81
CA GLN A 708 10.85 -14.01 -20.48
C GLN A 708 10.15 -13.21 -19.35
N PRO A 709 10.89 -12.43 -18.55
CA PRO A 709 12.35 -12.24 -18.60
C PRO A 709 13.13 -13.41 -17.98
N SER A 710 14.32 -13.67 -18.51
CA SER A 710 15.21 -14.77 -18.07
C SER A 710 16.08 -14.41 -16.86
N PHE A 711 16.11 -13.12 -16.51
CA PHE A 711 16.89 -12.51 -15.45
C PHE A 711 16.10 -11.33 -14.87
N ASP A 712 16.44 -10.92 -13.65
CA ASP A 712 16.07 -9.64 -13.05
C ASP A 712 16.64 -8.44 -13.83
N HIS A 713 16.09 -7.25 -13.62
CA HIS A 713 16.64 -6.00 -14.14
C HIS A 713 17.89 -5.58 -13.38
N THR A 714 17.85 -5.70 -12.05
CA THR A 714 18.91 -5.30 -11.10
C THR A 714 20.32 -5.72 -11.54
N SER A 715 20.48 -6.95 -12.04
CA SER A 715 21.79 -7.58 -12.29
C SER A 715 22.29 -7.50 -13.74
N LEU A 716 21.51 -6.96 -14.70
CA LEU A 716 21.73 -7.13 -16.16
C LEU A 716 23.10 -6.71 -16.71
N ASN A 717 23.81 -5.80 -16.03
CA ASN A 717 25.13 -5.31 -16.44
C ASN A 717 26.23 -5.59 -15.38
N SER A 718 25.96 -6.47 -14.42
CA SER A 718 26.96 -6.86 -13.42
C SER A 718 28.02 -7.76 -14.06
N THR A 719 29.24 -7.22 -14.27
CA THR A 719 30.41 -8.01 -14.68
C THR A 719 30.83 -9.04 -13.63
N MET A 720 30.26 -8.96 -12.43
CA MET A 720 30.22 -10.01 -11.42
C MET A 720 28.96 -10.86 -11.53
N HIS A 721 29.02 -11.97 -12.30
CA HIS A 721 28.13 -13.13 -12.13
C HIS A 721 28.41 -13.88 -10.80
N SER A 722 28.53 -13.17 -9.68
CA SER A 722 29.17 -13.67 -8.45
C SER A 722 28.63 -13.10 -7.14
N VAL A 723 27.35 -12.71 -7.08
CA VAL A 723 26.64 -12.45 -5.82
C VAL A 723 25.25 -13.11 -5.81
N GLY A 724 25.22 -14.45 -5.94
CA GLY A 724 24.00 -15.25 -5.75
C GLY A 724 22.96 -15.16 -6.88
N PRO A 725 21.77 -15.76 -6.67
CA PRO A 725 20.58 -15.49 -7.49
C PRO A 725 19.95 -14.15 -7.07
N SER A 726 19.67 -13.29 -8.05
CA SER A 726 18.76 -12.16 -7.88
C SER A 726 17.36 -12.55 -8.38
N TYR A 727 16.37 -11.73 -8.08
CA TYR A 727 14.95 -12.02 -8.31
C TYR A 727 14.18 -10.76 -8.70
N PHE A 728 13.02 -10.96 -9.31
CA PHE A 728 12.03 -9.93 -9.65
C PHE A 728 10.61 -10.44 -9.33
N MET A 729 9.61 -9.56 -9.37
CA MET A 729 8.21 -9.93 -9.13
C MET A 729 7.49 -10.26 -10.44
N HIS A 730 6.85 -11.43 -10.50
CA HIS A 730 6.15 -11.94 -11.69
C HIS A 730 4.75 -12.47 -11.33
N MET A 731 3.76 -12.21 -12.19
CA MET A 731 2.43 -12.83 -12.17
C MET A 731 2.19 -13.48 -13.54
N SER A 732 2.04 -14.81 -13.60
CA SER A 732 1.81 -15.47 -14.90
C SER A 732 0.34 -15.35 -15.33
N THR A 733 0.07 -14.63 -16.42
CA THR A 733 -1.28 -14.57 -17.04
C THR A 733 -1.58 -15.81 -17.90
N ALA A 734 -0.55 -16.58 -18.30
CA ALA A 734 -0.66 -17.71 -19.23
C ALA A 734 -1.50 -18.91 -18.71
N THR A 735 -1.87 -18.91 -17.43
CA THR A 735 -2.75 -19.92 -16.78
C THR A 735 -3.97 -19.30 -16.09
N GLY A 736 -4.18 -17.98 -16.22
CA GLY A 736 -5.33 -17.27 -15.64
C GLY A 736 -6.54 -17.24 -16.57
N GLN A 737 -7.68 -16.77 -16.05
CA GLN A 737 -8.90 -16.51 -16.82
C GLN A 737 -9.09 -15.01 -17.09
N GLU A 738 -9.98 -14.67 -18.03
CA GLU A 738 -10.31 -13.28 -18.35
C GLU A 738 -11.02 -12.63 -17.14
N GLY A 739 -10.32 -11.68 -16.49
CA GLY A 739 -10.78 -11.01 -15.26
C GLY A 739 -10.02 -11.39 -13.99
N ASP A 740 -9.10 -12.36 -14.05
CA ASP A 740 -8.17 -12.67 -12.93
C ASP A 740 -7.35 -11.43 -12.55
N SER A 741 -7.10 -11.24 -11.24
CA SER A 741 -6.26 -10.13 -10.77
C SER A 741 -5.40 -10.53 -9.57
N ALA A 742 -4.20 -9.95 -9.50
CA ALA A 742 -3.36 -10.01 -8.32
C ALA A 742 -2.87 -8.62 -7.93
N TRP A 743 -3.00 -8.32 -6.64
CA TRP A 743 -2.57 -7.08 -6.02
C TRP A 743 -1.17 -7.26 -5.43
N LEU A 744 -0.33 -6.24 -5.59
CA LEU A 744 0.88 -6.05 -4.82
C LEU A 744 0.79 -4.67 -4.17
N GLU A 745 0.76 -4.65 -2.85
CA GLU A 745 0.57 -3.43 -2.07
C GLU A 745 1.87 -3.08 -1.34
N THR A 746 2.30 -1.83 -1.44
CA THR A 746 3.35 -1.29 -0.57
C THR A 746 2.83 -1.17 0.87
N LYS A 747 3.75 -1.14 1.84
CA LYS A 747 3.41 -0.70 3.20
C LYS A 747 2.79 0.71 3.17
N THR A 748 1.94 1.01 4.16
CA THR A 748 1.48 2.39 4.41
C THR A 748 2.67 3.31 4.69
N MET A 749 2.65 4.51 4.13
CA MET A 749 3.70 5.52 4.28
C MET A 749 3.07 6.88 4.58
N VAL A 750 3.81 7.73 5.29
CA VAL A 750 3.40 9.11 5.59
C VAL A 750 4.34 10.06 4.84
N PRO A 751 3.83 10.95 3.97
CA PRO A 751 4.63 12.01 3.36
C PRO A 751 5.20 12.97 4.42
N ASN A 752 6.46 13.33 4.27
CA ASN A 752 7.22 14.16 5.22
C ASN A 752 7.29 15.62 4.78
N ARG A 753 6.98 15.93 3.50
CA ARG A 753 7.02 17.28 2.93
C ARG A 753 5.64 17.93 2.90
N GLU A 754 5.58 19.24 3.12
CA GLU A 754 4.39 20.07 2.82
C GLU A 754 4.05 20.09 1.31
N CYS A 755 5.03 19.76 0.46
CA CYS A 755 4.81 19.58 -0.97
C CYS A 755 4.19 18.20 -1.23
N HIS A 756 2.87 18.15 -1.46
CA HIS A 756 2.13 16.93 -1.78
C HIS A 756 2.39 16.44 -3.22
N VAL A 757 3.63 16.01 -3.48
CA VAL A 757 4.07 15.45 -4.76
C VAL A 757 4.94 14.22 -4.47
N GLN A 758 4.63 13.11 -5.12
CA GLN A 758 5.42 11.88 -5.08
C GLN A 758 5.62 11.34 -6.50
N CYS A 759 6.75 10.65 -6.71
CA CYS A 759 7.03 9.91 -7.93
C CYS A 759 7.30 8.44 -7.61
N LEU A 760 6.48 7.56 -8.19
CA LEU A 760 6.69 6.12 -8.23
C LEU A 760 7.37 5.77 -9.57
N GLN A 761 8.51 5.08 -9.50
CA GLN A 761 9.16 4.50 -10.67
C GLN A 761 9.46 3.01 -10.42
N PHE A 762 9.41 2.21 -11.48
CA PHE A 762 9.76 0.79 -11.49
C PHE A 762 10.03 0.37 -12.93
N TYR A 763 10.80 -0.69 -13.12
CA TYR A 763 10.95 -1.33 -14.41
C TYR A 763 9.87 -2.41 -14.56
N TYR A 764 9.40 -2.64 -15.79
CA TYR A 764 8.42 -3.67 -16.08
C TYR A 764 8.77 -4.45 -17.34
N PHE A 765 8.36 -5.72 -17.38
CA PHE A 765 8.51 -6.60 -18.53
C PHE A 765 7.15 -7.14 -18.97
N HIS A 766 6.95 -7.22 -20.29
CA HIS A 766 5.75 -7.77 -20.93
C HIS A 766 6.09 -9.09 -21.64
N SER A 767 5.41 -10.18 -21.24
CA SER A 767 5.57 -11.52 -21.84
C SER A 767 4.26 -12.30 -22.03
N GLY A 768 3.10 -11.65 -21.82
CA GLY A 768 1.75 -12.20 -22.04
C GLY A 768 1.04 -11.56 -23.24
N HIS A 769 -0.25 -11.28 -23.12
CA HIS A 769 -1.07 -10.73 -24.22
C HIS A 769 -1.22 -9.21 -24.14
N GLU A 770 -1.40 -8.54 -25.29
CA GLU A 770 -1.53 -7.07 -25.38
C GLU A 770 -2.75 -6.49 -24.63
N SER A 771 -3.71 -7.34 -24.28
CA SER A 771 -4.88 -7.01 -23.45
C SER A 771 -4.63 -7.04 -21.95
N ASP A 772 -3.53 -7.65 -21.50
CA ASP A 772 -3.21 -7.82 -20.09
C ASP A 772 -2.90 -6.43 -19.47
N GLN A 773 -3.18 -6.20 -18.18
CA GLN A 773 -3.09 -4.86 -17.59
C GLN A 773 -2.42 -4.84 -16.21
N LEU A 774 -1.37 -4.04 -16.08
CA LEU A 774 -0.84 -3.59 -14.80
C LEU A 774 -1.55 -2.29 -14.42
N ASN A 775 -2.38 -2.35 -13.38
CA ASN A 775 -3.14 -1.21 -12.86
C ASN A 775 -2.50 -0.69 -11.57
N ILE A 776 -2.03 0.56 -11.59
CA ILE A 776 -1.39 1.24 -10.47
C ILE A 776 -2.46 2.06 -9.74
N TRP A 777 -2.74 1.69 -8.48
CA TRP A 777 -3.73 2.36 -7.64
C TRP A 777 -3.04 3.08 -6.47
N LEU A 778 -3.39 4.35 -6.23
CA LEU A 778 -3.04 5.01 -4.98
C LEU A 778 -4.18 4.79 -3.97
N ARG A 779 -3.82 4.47 -2.72
CA ARG A 779 -4.74 4.28 -1.60
C ARG A 779 -4.41 5.31 -0.53
N GLU A 780 -5.21 6.38 -0.48
CA GLU A 780 -5.05 7.48 0.47
C GLU A 780 -5.85 7.17 1.74
N PHE A 781 -5.25 7.33 2.91
CA PHE A 781 -5.89 7.11 4.20
C PHE A 781 -6.09 8.47 4.90
N GLN A 782 -7.27 8.72 5.48
CA GLN A 782 -7.58 10.03 6.10
C GLN A 782 -6.75 10.31 7.36
N ASP A 783 -6.49 9.27 8.15
CA ASP A 783 -5.62 9.26 9.33
C ASP A 783 -5.28 7.80 9.70
N GLU A 784 -4.48 7.56 10.75
CA GLU A 784 -4.04 6.22 11.19
C GLU A 784 -5.19 5.23 11.53
N HIS A 785 -6.41 5.72 11.76
CA HIS A 785 -7.60 4.90 12.03
C HIS A 785 -8.42 4.60 10.76
N ASP A 786 -8.17 5.30 9.65
CA ASP A 786 -8.68 4.91 8.34
C ASP A 786 -7.85 3.73 7.81
N LEU A 787 -8.26 2.54 8.22
CA LEU A 787 -7.71 1.27 7.74
C LEU A 787 -8.43 0.75 6.48
N THR A 788 -9.18 1.60 5.78
CA THR A 788 -9.86 1.26 4.53
C THR A 788 -9.21 1.98 3.36
N GLY A 789 -9.08 3.30 3.48
CA GLY A 789 -8.51 4.18 2.46
C GLY A 789 -9.39 4.39 1.24
N HIS A 790 -9.28 5.55 0.62
CA HIS A 790 -9.85 5.84 -0.69
C HIS A 790 -8.88 5.37 -1.77
N ARG A 791 -9.31 4.42 -2.62
CA ARG A 791 -8.53 3.95 -3.78
C ARG A 791 -8.90 4.76 -5.03
N HIS A 792 -7.92 5.31 -5.71
CA HIS A 792 -8.08 5.89 -7.03
C HIS A 792 -7.03 5.33 -8.02
N LEU A 793 -7.42 5.14 -9.28
CA LEU A 793 -6.52 4.64 -10.32
C LEU A 793 -5.54 5.76 -10.70
N ALA A 794 -4.25 5.52 -10.48
CA ALA A 794 -3.19 6.48 -10.79
C ALA A 794 -2.66 6.29 -12.22
N ALA A 795 -2.43 5.05 -12.65
CA ALA A 795 -1.99 4.72 -14.00
C ALA A 795 -2.41 3.30 -14.41
N GLN A 796 -2.41 3.05 -15.73
CA GLN A 796 -2.67 1.74 -16.33
C GLN A 796 -1.62 1.50 -17.43
N ILE A 797 -1.00 0.32 -17.43
CA ILE A 797 -0.01 -0.11 -18.40
C ILE A 797 -0.48 -1.42 -19.03
N THR A 798 -0.72 -1.40 -20.35
CA THR A 798 -1.00 -2.60 -21.15
C THR A 798 0.26 -3.48 -21.23
N GLY A 799 0.12 -4.76 -20.87
CA GLY A 799 1.15 -5.79 -20.97
C GLY A 799 2.07 -5.99 -19.75
N GLY A 800 2.03 -5.13 -18.73
CA GLY A 800 2.91 -5.25 -17.56
C GLY A 800 2.65 -6.53 -16.74
N ILE A 801 3.61 -7.45 -16.72
CA ILE A 801 3.44 -8.83 -16.20
C ILE A 801 4.59 -9.28 -15.28
N SER A 802 5.73 -8.61 -15.38
CA SER A 802 6.80 -8.64 -14.36
C SER A 802 7.19 -7.23 -13.99
N ILE A 803 7.59 -6.98 -12.74
CA ILE A 803 8.10 -5.68 -12.27
C ILE A 803 9.38 -5.86 -11.43
N ASP A 804 10.23 -4.84 -11.44
CA ASP A 804 11.51 -4.82 -10.72
C ASP A 804 11.94 -3.38 -10.37
N ASP A 805 12.96 -3.24 -9.51
CA ASP A 805 13.60 -1.96 -9.13
C ASP A 805 12.60 -0.84 -8.76
N VAL A 806 11.65 -1.17 -7.90
CA VAL A 806 10.58 -0.25 -7.46
C VAL A 806 11.14 0.80 -6.52
N ASN A 807 10.97 2.08 -6.84
CA ASN A 807 11.42 3.22 -6.03
C ASN A 807 10.29 4.25 -5.87
N LEU A 808 10.16 4.83 -4.67
CA LEU A 808 9.19 5.90 -4.37
C LEU A 808 9.88 7.05 -3.64
N SER A 809 9.67 8.27 -4.11
CA SER A 809 10.24 9.50 -3.54
C SER A 809 9.23 10.66 -3.53
N GLU A 810 9.41 11.61 -2.61
CA GLU A 810 8.64 12.87 -2.54
C GLU A 810 9.25 13.92 -3.49
N LEU A 811 9.34 13.57 -4.78
CA LEU A 811 9.90 14.36 -5.88
C LEU A 811 8.93 14.40 -7.07
N GLU A 812 9.12 15.36 -7.98
CA GLU A 812 8.37 15.43 -9.24
C GLU A 812 8.81 14.32 -10.21
N CYS A 813 7.85 13.62 -10.83
CA CYS A 813 8.15 12.76 -11.98
C CYS A 813 8.56 13.57 -13.21
N PRO A 814 9.38 13.01 -14.12
CA PRO A 814 9.72 13.65 -15.40
C PRO A 814 8.47 13.79 -16.29
N HIS A 815 8.26 14.98 -16.86
CA HIS A 815 7.11 15.27 -17.75
C HIS A 815 7.11 14.45 -19.05
N VAL A 816 8.27 14.00 -19.52
CA VAL A 816 8.42 13.22 -20.75
C VAL A 816 9.65 12.31 -20.64
N THR A 817 9.56 11.12 -21.23
CA THR A 817 10.65 10.16 -21.37
C THR A 817 10.83 9.81 -22.86
N LEU A 818 12.08 9.85 -23.34
CA LEU A 818 12.51 9.19 -24.57
C LEU A 818 13.31 7.95 -24.17
N GLN A 819 12.91 6.80 -24.71
CA GLN A 819 13.59 5.54 -24.54
C GLN A 819 14.39 5.21 -25.81
N ILE A 820 15.71 5.06 -25.70
CA ILE A 820 16.55 4.61 -26.81
C ILE A 820 17.04 3.17 -26.52
N ASN A 821 16.55 2.23 -27.32
CA ASN A 821 16.97 0.83 -27.30
C ASN A 821 18.18 0.61 -28.23
N GLU A 822 18.93 -0.48 -28.01
CA GLU A 822 20.11 -0.88 -28.81
C GLU A 822 21.20 0.22 -28.87
N PHE A 823 21.35 1.00 -27.81
CA PHE A 823 22.23 2.18 -27.78
C PHE A 823 23.71 1.84 -28.05
N ASP A 824 24.15 0.67 -27.60
CA ASP A 824 25.49 0.11 -27.84
C ASP A 824 25.81 -0.02 -29.34
N GLN A 825 24.80 -0.31 -30.17
CA GLN A 825 24.92 -0.43 -31.63
C GLN A 825 24.93 0.93 -32.35
N LEU A 826 24.71 2.04 -31.63
CA LEU A 826 24.68 3.40 -32.18
C LEU A 826 26.04 4.10 -32.13
N LEU A 827 26.92 3.66 -31.23
CA LEU A 827 28.28 4.19 -31.07
C LEU A 827 29.05 4.15 -32.40
N GLY A 828 29.58 5.29 -32.83
CA GLY A 828 30.18 5.44 -34.17
C GLY A 828 29.23 5.94 -35.26
N THR A 829 27.94 6.15 -34.98
CA THR A 829 26.96 6.69 -35.93
C THR A 829 26.31 7.97 -35.41
N THR A 830 25.97 8.90 -36.31
CA THR A 830 25.16 10.07 -35.94
C THR A 830 23.68 9.80 -36.22
N LYS A 831 22.84 9.83 -35.19
CA LYS A 831 21.37 9.64 -35.31
C LYS A 831 20.61 10.64 -34.43
N TYR A 832 19.42 11.00 -34.89
CA TYR A 832 18.48 11.88 -34.19
C TYR A 832 17.25 11.08 -33.78
N TYR A 833 16.91 11.14 -32.50
CA TYR A 833 15.71 10.55 -31.91
C TYR A 833 14.77 11.67 -31.44
N TYR A 834 13.46 11.44 -31.47
CA TYR A 834 12.44 12.42 -31.06
C TYR A 834 11.26 11.72 -30.37
N THR A 835 10.69 12.37 -29.36
CA THR A 835 9.39 12.00 -28.80
C THR A 835 8.25 12.47 -29.72
N PRO A 836 7.02 11.94 -29.55
CA PRO A 836 5.82 12.61 -30.01
C PRO A 836 5.72 14.04 -29.42
N PRO A 837 4.97 14.95 -30.07
CA PRO A 837 4.64 16.26 -29.50
C PRO A 837 3.98 16.16 -28.11
N GLN A 838 4.36 17.06 -27.22
CA GLN A 838 3.91 17.21 -25.84
C GLN A 838 3.37 18.63 -25.63
N HIS A 839 2.56 18.83 -24.59
CA HIS A 839 2.03 20.13 -24.19
C HIS A 839 2.52 20.52 -22.79
N SER A 840 2.90 21.78 -22.58
CA SER A 840 3.16 22.32 -21.24
C SER A 840 1.84 22.58 -20.49
N LYS A 841 1.91 22.87 -19.17
CA LYS A 841 0.73 23.23 -18.36
C LYS A 841 0.00 24.47 -18.89
N GLU A 842 0.70 25.34 -19.62
CA GLU A 842 0.19 26.56 -20.26
C GLU A 842 -0.31 26.34 -21.71
N GLY A 843 -0.02 25.18 -22.31
CA GLY A 843 -0.46 24.82 -23.67
C GLY A 843 0.62 24.90 -24.76
N TYR A 844 1.82 25.42 -24.46
CA TYR A 844 2.96 25.43 -25.40
C TYR A 844 3.26 24.01 -25.92
N VAL A 845 3.45 23.86 -27.23
CA VAL A 845 3.75 22.55 -27.84
C VAL A 845 5.25 22.39 -28.03
N TYR A 846 5.79 21.24 -27.60
CA TYR A 846 7.21 20.92 -27.69
C TYR A 846 7.43 19.44 -28.02
N ARG A 847 8.62 19.05 -28.46
CA ARG A 847 9.03 17.63 -28.52
C ARG A 847 10.47 17.47 -28.06
N PHE A 848 10.72 16.50 -27.20
CA PHE A 848 12.08 16.16 -26.82
C PHE A 848 12.78 15.40 -27.96
N GLY A 849 14.08 15.61 -28.14
CA GLY A 849 14.92 14.75 -28.98
C GLY A 849 16.36 14.63 -28.49
N ALA A 850 17.06 13.60 -28.95
CA ALA A 850 18.45 13.36 -28.60
C ALA A 850 19.27 13.08 -29.85
N VAL A 851 20.48 13.65 -29.91
CA VAL A 851 21.49 13.31 -30.90
C VAL A 851 22.51 12.39 -30.26
N VAL A 852 22.68 11.20 -30.83
CA VAL A 852 23.90 10.39 -30.65
C VAL A 852 24.84 10.80 -31.76
N ILE A 853 26.08 11.13 -31.44
CA ILE A 853 27.11 11.60 -32.39
C ILE A 853 28.15 10.48 -32.59
N SER A 854 28.76 10.41 -33.77
CA SER A 854 29.70 9.35 -34.15
C SER A 854 30.98 9.26 -33.31
N ASP A 855 31.27 10.22 -32.43
CA ASP A 855 32.38 10.18 -31.47
C ASP A 855 31.96 9.66 -30.07
N GLY A 856 30.69 9.32 -29.89
CA GLY A 856 30.10 8.92 -28.60
C GLY A 856 29.46 10.08 -27.83
N SER A 857 29.50 11.32 -28.34
CA SER A 857 28.88 12.46 -27.67
C SER A 857 27.35 12.39 -27.74
N GLU A 858 26.71 12.74 -26.64
CA GLU A 858 25.26 12.77 -26.48
C GLU A 858 24.78 14.21 -26.30
N ALA A 859 23.87 14.65 -27.16
CA ALA A 859 23.25 15.97 -27.08
C ALA A 859 21.71 15.84 -26.98
N PRO A 860 21.14 15.77 -25.76
CA PRO A 860 19.72 16.01 -25.57
C PRO A 860 19.36 17.47 -25.87
N PHE A 861 18.22 17.69 -26.51
CA PHE A 861 17.69 19.01 -26.91
C PHE A 861 16.16 18.91 -27.04
N VAL A 862 15.44 20.03 -27.12
CA VAL A 862 14.00 19.98 -27.44
C VAL A 862 13.69 20.96 -28.53
N GLN A 863 12.66 20.65 -29.30
CA GLN A 863 12.10 21.54 -30.29
C GLN A 863 10.80 22.15 -29.76
N MET A 864 10.60 23.46 -29.91
CA MET A 864 9.23 23.99 -29.88
C MET A 864 8.52 23.59 -31.18
N LEU A 865 7.20 23.49 -31.14
CA LEU A 865 6.36 23.15 -32.28
C LEU A 865 5.19 24.14 -32.35
N SER A 866 4.64 24.34 -33.55
CA SER A 866 3.45 25.19 -33.72
C SER A 866 2.21 24.54 -33.12
N GLY A 867 1.55 25.24 -32.21
CA GLY A 867 0.33 24.82 -31.52
C GLY A 867 -0.93 25.56 -31.96
N ASN A 868 -2.08 24.93 -31.73
CA ASN A 868 -3.40 25.51 -32.00
C ASN A 868 -3.75 26.74 -31.13
N PHE A 869 -2.91 27.06 -30.15
CA PHE A 869 -3.13 28.13 -29.17
C PHE A 869 -2.03 29.21 -29.20
N ASP A 870 -1.05 29.13 -30.11
CA ASP A 870 0.15 29.99 -30.09
C ASP A 870 -0.18 31.49 -30.13
N ASP A 871 -1.23 31.90 -30.87
CA ASP A 871 -1.78 33.27 -30.93
C ASP A 871 -2.29 33.80 -29.56
N GLN A 872 -2.45 32.94 -28.57
CA GLN A 872 -2.94 33.24 -27.22
C GLN A 872 -1.83 33.12 -26.15
N LEU A 873 -0.63 32.69 -26.53
CA LEU A 873 0.51 32.46 -25.65
C LEU A 873 1.55 33.59 -25.75
N GLU A 874 2.41 33.71 -24.74
CA GLU A 874 3.46 34.74 -24.70
C GLU A 874 4.73 34.28 -25.43
N TRP A 875 5.27 35.14 -26.30
CA TRP A 875 6.41 34.83 -27.17
C TRP A 875 7.39 36.02 -27.26
N PRO A 876 8.73 35.78 -27.19
CA PRO A 876 9.39 34.52 -26.84
C PRO A 876 8.98 33.97 -25.47
N VAL A 877 9.08 32.65 -25.30
CA VAL A 877 8.51 31.95 -24.14
C VAL A 877 9.19 32.38 -22.84
N PRO A 878 8.47 32.99 -21.87
CA PRO A 878 9.11 33.64 -20.73
C PRO A 878 9.39 32.67 -19.58
N SER A 879 10.61 32.75 -19.04
CA SER A 879 10.99 32.24 -17.71
C SER A 879 10.75 30.73 -17.50
N ARG A 880 10.97 29.89 -18.52
CA ARG A 880 10.76 28.44 -18.41
C ARG A 880 12.08 27.71 -18.25
N GLN A 881 12.31 27.21 -17.03
CA GLN A 881 13.41 26.31 -16.75
C GLN A 881 13.14 24.93 -17.38
N VAL A 882 14.20 24.41 -17.95
CA VAL A 882 14.35 23.11 -18.56
C VAL A 882 15.24 22.26 -17.66
N VAL A 883 14.84 21.03 -17.38
CA VAL A 883 15.76 20.00 -16.87
C VAL A 883 15.92 18.94 -17.95
N LEU A 884 17.12 18.84 -18.53
CA LEU A 884 17.57 17.67 -19.27
C LEU A 884 18.19 16.70 -18.26
N GLN A 885 17.92 15.40 -18.37
CA GLN A 885 18.68 14.39 -17.62
C GLN A 885 18.90 13.11 -18.41
N ILE A 886 20.09 12.53 -18.26
CA ILE A 886 20.43 11.15 -18.63
C ILE A 886 20.30 10.31 -17.37
N VAL A 887 19.46 9.28 -17.41
CA VAL A 887 19.16 8.47 -16.23
C VAL A 887 20.23 7.39 -16.04
N ASP A 888 21.03 7.53 -14.98
CA ASP A 888 21.69 6.39 -14.34
C ASP A 888 20.61 5.43 -13.80
N GLN A 889 20.76 4.15 -14.10
CA GLN A 889 19.78 3.10 -13.84
C GLN A 889 20.15 2.23 -12.64
N HIS A 890 21.02 2.73 -11.76
CA HIS A 890 21.31 2.07 -10.50
C HIS A 890 19.99 1.71 -9.74
N PRO A 891 19.79 0.44 -9.33
CA PRO A 891 18.57 -0.07 -8.69
C PRO A 891 17.93 0.84 -7.63
N ASN A 892 18.73 1.31 -6.68
CA ASN A 892 18.30 2.26 -5.64
C ASN A 892 18.51 3.70 -6.11
N ILE A 893 17.41 4.48 -6.15
CA ILE A 893 17.38 5.91 -6.50
C ILE A 893 18.35 6.78 -5.68
N GLN A 894 18.62 6.43 -4.42
CA GLN A 894 19.53 7.20 -3.56
C GLN A 894 21.00 7.10 -4.00
N LEU A 895 21.32 6.13 -4.85
CA LEU A 895 22.67 5.84 -5.33
C LEU A 895 22.85 6.17 -6.83
N GLN A 896 21.78 6.63 -7.51
CA GLN A 896 21.84 7.07 -8.91
C GLN A 896 22.64 8.38 -9.04
N MET A 897 23.50 8.50 -10.05
CA MET A 897 24.28 9.70 -10.38
C MET A 897 23.89 10.21 -11.78
N HIS A 898 22.82 11.00 -11.86
CA HIS A 898 22.26 11.43 -13.15
C HIS A 898 23.11 12.53 -13.78
N LYS A 899 23.42 12.42 -15.07
CA LYS A 899 24.02 13.53 -15.82
C LYS A 899 22.91 14.49 -16.24
N ARG A 900 22.85 15.69 -15.64
CA ARG A 900 21.80 16.69 -15.90
C ARG A 900 22.34 17.94 -16.61
N VAL A 901 21.54 18.55 -17.47
CA VAL A 901 21.80 19.86 -18.10
C VAL A 901 20.57 20.73 -17.91
N ILE A 902 20.72 21.92 -17.34
CA ILE A 902 19.59 22.75 -16.90
C ILE A 902 19.78 24.17 -17.45
N PHE A 903 18.76 24.71 -18.12
CA PHE A 903 18.77 26.07 -18.69
C PHE A 903 17.38 26.70 -18.61
N THR A 904 17.26 28.00 -18.86
CA THR A 904 15.97 28.72 -18.78
C THR A 904 15.77 29.61 -20.00
N SER A 905 14.55 29.65 -20.54
CA SER A 905 14.18 30.57 -21.61
C SER A 905 14.03 32.00 -21.05
N ASP A 906 14.93 32.90 -21.43
CA ASP A 906 15.07 34.19 -20.74
C ASP A 906 14.74 35.41 -21.63
N LEU A 907 14.15 36.41 -20.97
CA LEU A 907 13.81 37.75 -21.47
C LEU A 907 14.03 38.76 -20.32
N THR A 908 15.27 38.89 -19.84
CA THR A 908 15.63 39.83 -18.76
C THR A 908 15.17 41.28 -19.06
N PRO A 909 14.78 42.09 -18.05
CA PRO A 909 15.11 41.92 -16.63
C PRO A 909 13.94 42.04 -15.61
N VAL A 910 14.00 41.14 -14.61
CA VAL A 910 13.73 41.33 -13.17
C VAL A 910 12.72 42.42 -12.73
N ALA A 911 11.62 41.99 -12.09
CA ALA A 911 10.89 42.81 -11.12
C ALA A 911 10.25 41.99 -9.99
N ASN A 912 10.65 42.29 -8.75
CA ASN A 912 10.04 41.95 -7.45
C ASN A 912 9.73 40.47 -7.12
N GLY A 913 10.34 40.00 -6.02
CA GLY A 913 10.18 38.65 -5.51
C GLY A 913 8.74 38.23 -5.18
N SER A 914 8.42 37.00 -5.56
CA SER A 914 7.31 36.21 -5.06
C SER A 914 7.86 34.84 -4.65
N THR A 915 7.30 34.24 -3.61
CA THR A 915 7.62 32.87 -3.18
C THR A 915 7.11 31.88 -4.23
N LEU A 916 7.97 30.99 -4.74
CA LEU A 916 7.52 29.87 -5.57
C LEU A 916 6.59 28.97 -4.73
N SER A 917 5.31 28.96 -5.09
CA SER A 917 4.33 28.00 -4.58
C SER A 917 4.59 26.61 -5.18
N CYS A 918 4.31 25.56 -4.43
CA CYS A 918 4.37 24.19 -4.94
C CYS A 918 3.45 24.03 -6.17
N PRO A 919 3.89 23.35 -7.24
CA PRO A 919 3.05 23.11 -8.41
C PRO A 919 1.93 22.11 -8.09
N GLU A 920 0.73 22.34 -8.63
CA GLU A 920 -0.38 21.39 -8.46
C GLU A 920 -0.02 19.99 -9.00
N PRO A 921 -0.24 18.91 -8.23
CA PRO A 921 -0.09 17.55 -8.71
C PRO A 921 -1.22 17.18 -9.68
N LYS A 922 -0.87 16.58 -10.81
CA LYS A 922 -1.84 15.91 -11.71
C LYS A 922 -1.24 14.64 -12.28
N LEU A 923 -2.04 13.59 -12.29
CA LEU A 923 -1.74 12.30 -12.91
C LEU A 923 -1.58 12.50 -14.43
N MET A 924 -0.38 12.26 -14.95
CA MET A 924 -0.16 12.06 -16.38
C MET A 924 -0.31 10.57 -16.69
N ALA A 925 -1.39 10.20 -17.38
CA ALA A 925 -1.50 8.88 -17.97
C ALA A 925 -0.44 8.72 -19.07
N ILE A 926 0.26 7.59 -19.08
CA ILE A 926 1.22 7.25 -20.13
C ILE A 926 0.44 7.10 -21.44
N ALA A 927 0.75 7.93 -22.44
CA ALA A 927 0.10 7.86 -23.74
C ALA A 927 0.55 6.60 -24.49
N SER A 928 -0.39 5.72 -24.81
CA SER A 928 -0.16 4.54 -25.66
C SER A 928 0.43 4.95 -27.02
N PRO A 929 1.28 4.12 -27.64
CA PRO A 929 1.79 4.41 -28.98
C PRO A 929 0.64 4.49 -30.00
N PRO A 930 0.69 5.43 -30.96
CA PRO A 930 -0.39 5.63 -31.93
C PRO A 930 -0.44 4.48 -32.93
N THR A 931 -1.56 3.75 -32.95
CA THR A 931 -1.85 2.74 -33.98
C THR A 931 -2.19 3.41 -35.31
N GLU A 932 -1.34 3.25 -36.33
CA GLU A 932 -1.67 3.67 -37.70
C GLU A 932 -2.82 2.81 -38.29
N GLN A 933 -3.99 3.43 -38.49
CA GLN A 933 -4.69 3.27 -39.77
C GLN A 933 -5.74 4.36 -40.02
N ASP A 934 -5.39 5.25 -40.96
CA ASP A 934 -6.22 6.35 -41.43
C ASP A 934 -7.09 5.88 -42.61
N LEU A 935 -8.42 5.80 -42.45
CA LEU A 935 -9.40 5.78 -43.54
C LEU A 935 -10.78 6.31 -43.08
N GLY A 936 -11.09 7.56 -43.46
CA GLY A 936 -12.42 8.15 -43.33
C GLY A 936 -13.41 7.73 -44.45
N PRO A 937 -14.51 8.50 -44.72
CA PRO A 937 -14.78 9.85 -44.21
C PRO A 937 -16.27 10.20 -43.87
N CYS A 938 -16.45 11.41 -43.31
CA CYS A 938 -17.64 12.29 -43.41
C CYS A 938 -18.99 11.89 -42.76
N SER A 939 -19.18 12.36 -41.51
CA SER A 939 -20.22 13.33 -41.10
C SER A 939 -21.68 13.28 -41.63
N ALA A 940 -22.66 13.32 -40.72
CA ALA A 940 -23.84 14.19 -40.86
C ALA A 940 -24.63 14.40 -39.53
N ARG A 941 -24.66 15.67 -39.05
CA ARG A 941 -25.42 16.23 -37.92
C ARG A 941 -24.98 15.88 -36.50
#